data_AF-A0A2H1WME8-F1
#
_entry.id   AF-A0A2H1WME8-F1
#
_cell.length_a   1.000
_cell.length_b   1.000
_cell.length_c   1.000
_cell.angle_alpha   90.00
_cell.angle_beta   90.00
_cell.angle_gamma   90.00
#
_symmetry.space_group_name_H-M   'P 1'
#
loop_
_entity.id
_entity.type
_entity.pdbx_description
1 polymer ?
#
loop_
_entity_poly.entity_id
_entity_poly.type
_entity_poly.pdbx_seq_one_letter_code
_entity_poly.pdbx_strand_id
1 'polypeptide(L)'
;LCLLLVLDVPDLTYLKETEFSAHFDNARNPPENIPALIVHFTPPHVFHHPTYRSFMAMFGPCTRHLVLNAQNCCLGSEAVHRTQHKLHLLDPDIFPLLRDVSVPAVWNAHPPVPKTNSPIRLKGLEELKNKIALAQFQNIINLEGSAKGDGHQPTVEECDSIPKLELLAGRTLTMYHLRPKKQLDRTAEPKLHIQSYIQETMDVDGFVGSLEQFRHLVDGMRYARCDSKEYPKVVFLGTGSCIPSKTRNTSAIVLHIDENKSILLDCGEGTFGQLVRFYGPKKVNSFLRTLKAIYISHLHADHHIGLIGVIQARREAIHELNAGSEHPIPAPPLYLLAPGQIITWLTWYDHQFEKIKNEFTLIPNQNLLHDHAHNQEVSSAVLAAMGVQNIKTCHVAHCPNAFGVAVELDDGYKVTYSGDTLPCDELVRIGENSTLLIHEATMEDELADEARMKMHSTTTQAIDIGRQMKARYTVLTHFSQRYARLPRLNAHILNDNNSVGIAFDNMQITMSDLDLLPHMYAPLQLMFAEHCVEMELKAAHRQRQRDRQASPLPGTHTPKRARSLSGDSDLSKRPCTQDNGDTQTKLPGLDSSNPIEVGSSKSTDNDNKFSHIQTRKLSTDSASNSESNSKLDSDCLHDSNEQTDTNTS
;
A
#
# COMPACT_ATOMS: atom_id res chain seq x y z
N LEU A 1 -11.23 34.20 24.59
CA LEU A 1 -11.20 33.15 23.55
C LEU A 1 -9.77 32.59 23.48
N CYS A 2 -9.50 31.55 22.68
CA CYS A 2 -8.14 31.04 22.48
C CYS A 2 -7.85 31.01 20.98
N LEU A 3 -7.05 31.96 20.50
CA LEU A 3 -6.62 31.96 19.10
C LEU A 3 -5.57 30.86 18.87
N LEU A 4 -5.65 30.23 17.72
CA LEU A 4 -4.70 29.26 17.19
C LEU A 4 -4.48 29.62 15.71
N LEU A 5 -3.23 29.65 15.26
CA LEU A 5 -2.90 29.82 13.85
C LEU A 5 -2.34 28.51 13.27
N VAL A 6 -2.60 28.29 11.99
CA VAL A 6 -1.97 27.23 11.21
C VAL A 6 -1.28 27.92 10.04
N LEU A 7 0.03 27.72 9.93
CA LEU A 7 0.88 28.33 8.92
C LEU A 7 1.46 27.25 8.02
N ASP A 8 1.19 27.37 6.74
CA ASP A 8 1.92 26.67 5.69
C ASP A 8 2.62 27.73 4.84
N VAL A 9 3.95 27.63 4.77
CA VAL A 9 4.83 28.60 4.12
C VAL A 9 5.90 27.78 3.39
N PRO A 10 5.66 27.39 2.12
CA PRO A 10 6.52 26.46 1.41
C PRO A 10 7.90 27.07 1.09
N ASP A 11 7.94 28.37 0.82
CA ASP A 11 9.15 29.17 0.65
C ASP A 11 8.94 30.60 1.20
N LEU A 12 10.03 31.38 1.32
CA LEU A 12 10.01 32.71 1.92
C LEU A 12 9.18 33.76 1.15
N THR A 13 8.92 33.57 -0.14
CA THR A 13 8.10 34.53 -0.93
C THR A 13 6.62 34.49 -0.53
N TYR A 14 6.18 33.40 0.10
CA TYR A 14 4.84 33.27 0.70
C TYR A 14 4.73 33.95 2.08
N LEU A 15 5.85 34.35 2.70
CA LEU A 15 5.84 34.98 4.02
C LEU A 15 5.43 36.46 3.92
N LYS A 16 4.13 36.73 4.09
CA LYS A 16 3.57 38.09 4.10
C LYS A 16 3.37 38.61 5.52
N GLU A 17 4.46 39.06 6.13
CA GLU A 17 4.51 39.52 7.51
C GLU A 17 3.37 40.48 7.92
N THR A 18 3.06 41.46 7.07
CA THR A 18 2.08 42.52 7.36
C THR A 18 0.66 42.01 7.58
N GLU A 19 0.29 40.87 6.99
CA GLU A 19 -1.02 40.21 7.15
C GLU A 19 -1.25 39.72 8.60
N PHE A 20 -0.18 39.56 9.39
CA PHE A 20 -0.23 39.09 10.79
C PHE A 20 -0.13 40.22 11.83
N SER A 21 -0.05 41.49 11.40
CA SER A 21 0.19 42.64 12.28
C SER A 21 -0.78 42.81 13.45
N ALA A 22 -2.03 42.35 13.32
CA ALA A 22 -3.05 42.35 14.37
C ALA A 22 -2.88 41.24 15.45
N HIS A 23 -1.94 40.31 15.24
CA HIS A 23 -1.68 39.13 16.07
C HIS A 23 -0.33 39.15 16.79
N PHE A 24 0.53 40.12 16.48
CA PHE A 24 1.84 40.28 17.13
C PHE A 24 1.71 40.77 18.58
N ASP A 25 2.61 40.33 19.45
CA ASP A 25 2.74 40.79 20.82
C ASP A 25 3.54 42.11 20.86
N ASN A 26 2.85 43.20 20.52
CA ASN A 26 3.42 44.54 20.38
C ASN A 26 2.90 45.53 21.45
N ALA A 27 2.33 45.01 22.55
CA ALA A 27 1.64 45.72 23.62
C ALA A 27 0.45 46.62 23.20
N ARG A 28 0.12 46.73 21.91
CA ARG A 28 -1.06 47.45 21.38
C ARG A 28 -2.22 46.50 21.05
N ASN A 29 -1.89 45.31 20.52
CA ASN A 29 -2.86 44.27 20.25
C ASN A 29 -3.40 43.68 21.57
N PRO A 30 -4.71 43.37 21.67
CA PRO A 30 -5.28 42.83 22.89
C PRO A 30 -4.85 41.37 23.10
N PRO A 31 -4.68 40.88 24.35
CA PRO A 31 -4.12 39.56 24.64
C PRO A 31 -4.89 38.38 24.00
N GLU A 32 -6.19 38.53 23.74
CA GLU A 32 -7.01 37.53 23.05
C GLU A 32 -6.70 37.38 21.55
N ASN A 33 -6.04 38.37 20.93
CA ASN A 33 -5.59 38.33 19.54
C ASN A 33 -4.20 37.70 19.39
N ILE A 34 -3.47 37.49 20.49
CA ILE A 34 -2.16 36.82 20.47
C ILE A 34 -2.41 35.30 20.44
N PRO A 35 -1.86 34.55 19.47
CA PRO A 35 -2.12 33.12 19.33
C PRO A 35 -1.52 32.33 20.49
N ALA A 36 -2.29 31.43 21.09
CA ALA A 36 -1.76 30.56 22.15
C ALA A 36 -0.99 29.34 21.62
N LEU A 37 -1.15 29.05 20.32
CA LEU A 37 -0.44 28.03 19.57
C LEU A 37 -0.39 28.45 18.09
N ILE A 38 0.76 28.30 17.48
CA ILE A 38 0.95 28.33 16.03
C ILE A 38 1.41 26.93 15.60
N VAL A 39 0.74 26.36 14.59
CA VAL A 39 1.11 25.09 13.97
C VAL A 39 1.81 25.37 12.66
N HIS A 40 3.00 24.81 12.45
CA HIS A 40 3.87 25.08 11.31
C HIS A 40 4.00 23.84 10.43
N PHE A 41 3.43 23.89 9.22
CA PHE A 41 3.69 22.94 8.12
C PHE A 41 4.91 23.34 7.25
N THR A 42 5.47 24.51 7.52
CA THR A 42 6.66 25.10 6.90
C THR A 42 7.86 24.13 6.81
N PRO A 43 8.45 23.92 5.62
CA PRO A 43 9.60 23.05 5.41
C PRO A 43 10.83 23.43 6.26
N PRO A 44 11.71 22.48 6.61
CA PRO A 44 12.82 22.72 7.52
C PRO A 44 13.74 23.88 7.09
N HIS A 45 14.07 24.02 5.81
CA HIS A 45 14.97 25.07 5.32
C HIS A 45 14.37 26.48 5.51
N VAL A 46 13.05 26.64 5.33
CA VAL A 46 12.33 27.90 5.63
C VAL A 46 12.21 28.13 7.13
N PHE A 47 11.84 27.09 7.89
CA PHE A 47 11.61 27.17 9.33
C PHE A 47 12.85 27.60 10.13
N HIS A 48 14.04 27.24 9.66
CA HIS A 48 15.32 27.66 10.27
C HIS A 48 15.85 28.98 9.70
N HIS A 49 15.27 29.53 8.64
CA HIS A 49 15.76 30.75 8.00
C HIS A 49 15.61 31.97 8.94
N PRO A 50 16.62 32.86 9.06
CA PRO A 50 16.58 33.99 9.98
C PRO A 50 15.32 34.86 9.87
N THR A 51 14.86 35.18 8.65
CA THR A 51 13.61 35.94 8.44
C THR A 51 12.39 35.27 9.06
N TYR A 52 12.25 33.94 8.91
CA TYR A 52 11.13 33.20 9.46
C TYR A 52 11.23 33.10 10.98
N ARG A 53 12.44 32.93 11.53
CA ARG A 53 12.70 32.98 12.98
C ARG A 53 12.33 34.32 13.60
N SER A 54 12.69 35.43 12.96
CA SER A 54 12.31 36.78 13.40
C SER A 54 10.78 36.97 13.37
N PHE A 55 10.13 36.52 12.29
CA PHE A 55 8.67 36.53 12.19
C PHE A 55 7.99 35.74 13.32
N MET A 56 8.48 34.53 13.64
CA MET A 56 7.97 33.73 14.77
C MET A 56 8.08 34.47 16.11
N ALA A 57 9.18 35.20 16.33
CA ALA A 57 9.41 35.93 17.58
C ALA A 57 8.43 37.09 17.82
N MET A 58 7.80 37.63 16.77
CA MET A 58 6.84 38.73 16.90
C MET A 58 5.51 38.32 17.54
N PHE A 59 5.21 37.03 17.65
CA PHE A 59 4.03 36.55 18.37
C PHE A 59 4.23 36.48 19.90
N GLY A 60 5.40 36.86 20.41
CA GLY A 60 5.68 36.98 21.84
C GLY A 60 5.97 35.65 22.57
N PRO A 61 6.54 35.73 23.78
CA PRO A 61 7.10 34.57 24.50
C PRO A 61 6.05 33.60 25.06
N CYS A 62 4.77 34.01 25.09
CA CYS A 62 3.65 33.15 25.52
C CYS A 62 3.09 32.27 24.38
N THR A 63 3.54 32.48 23.15
CA THR A 63 3.12 31.73 21.97
C THR A 63 3.92 30.44 21.85
N ARG A 64 3.21 29.33 21.69
CA ARG A 64 3.80 28.00 21.43
C ARG A 64 3.87 27.72 19.95
N HIS A 65 4.92 27.03 19.51
CA HIS A 65 5.15 26.72 18.10
C HIS A 65 5.22 25.21 17.89
N LEU A 66 4.13 24.60 17.41
CA LEU A 66 4.06 23.18 17.05
C LEU A 66 4.59 22.96 15.64
N VAL A 67 5.66 22.19 15.50
CA VAL A 67 6.33 21.89 14.22
C VAL A 67 5.84 20.56 13.66
N LEU A 68 5.29 20.60 12.44
CA LEU A 68 4.76 19.48 11.66
C LEU A 68 5.33 19.51 10.23
N ASN A 69 6.61 19.20 10.08
CA ASN A 69 7.32 19.19 8.80
C ASN A 69 8.19 17.92 8.64
N ALA A 70 9.04 17.87 7.60
CA ALA A 70 9.87 16.72 7.27
C ALA A 70 10.91 16.30 8.34
N GLN A 71 11.11 17.08 9.42
CA GLN A 71 11.94 16.66 10.56
C GLN A 71 11.19 15.75 11.55
N ASN A 72 9.87 15.67 11.49
CA ASN A 72 9.08 14.78 12.34
C ASN A 72 9.24 13.32 11.87
N CYS A 73 9.59 12.43 12.79
CA CYS A 73 10.14 11.11 12.44
C CYS A 73 9.18 9.90 12.59
N CYS A 74 7.93 10.09 13.04
CA CYS A 74 7.03 9.00 13.44
C CYS A 74 6.11 8.49 12.29
N LEU A 75 6.21 7.22 11.91
CA LEU A 75 5.33 6.58 10.91
C LEU A 75 4.06 5.93 11.53
N GLY A 76 3.96 5.88 12.87
CA GLY A 76 2.72 5.55 13.58
C GLY A 76 2.23 4.09 13.55
N SER A 77 2.96 3.16 12.92
CA SER A 77 2.44 1.82 12.61
C SER A 77 2.92 0.71 13.58
N GLU A 78 2.42 0.74 14.81
CA GLU A 78 2.69 -0.29 15.85
C GLU A 78 2.39 -1.72 15.37
N ALA A 79 1.32 -1.90 14.58
CA ALA A 79 0.85 -3.23 14.19
C ALA A 79 1.79 -3.95 13.23
N VAL A 80 2.45 -3.25 12.30
CA VAL A 80 3.41 -3.93 11.42
C VAL A 80 4.71 -4.21 12.16
N HIS A 81 5.12 -3.36 13.11
CA HIS A 81 6.16 -3.72 14.07
C HIS A 81 5.80 -5.00 14.84
N ARG A 82 4.59 -5.10 15.41
CA ARG A 82 4.11 -6.31 16.11
C ARG A 82 4.14 -7.55 15.22
N THR A 83 3.69 -7.46 13.97
CA THR A 83 3.76 -8.57 13.01
C THR A 83 5.20 -8.95 12.68
N GLN A 84 6.08 -7.99 12.37
CA GLN A 84 7.48 -8.28 12.03
C GLN A 84 8.22 -8.94 13.19
N HIS A 85 8.02 -8.48 14.43
CA HIS A 85 8.64 -9.10 15.61
C HIS A 85 8.18 -10.54 15.84
N LYS A 86 6.95 -10.90 15.45
CA LYS A 86 6.49 -12.28 15.50
C LYS A 86 7.12 -13.12 14.38
N LEU A 87 7.10 -12.64 13.14
CA LEU A 87 7.69 -13.33 11.99
C LEU A 87 9.20 -13.54 12.13
N HIS A 88 9.92 -12.56 12.71
CA HIS A 88 11.34 -12.63 13.06
C HIS A 88 11.70 -13.79 14.01
N LEU A 89 10.73 -14.35 14.74
CA LEU A 89 10.95 -15.55 15.54
C LEU A 89 11.20 -16.78 14.66
N LEU A 90 10.63 -16.84 13.46
CA LEU A 90 10.82 -17.96 12.52
C LEU A 90 12.25 -17.95 11.99
N ASP A 91 12.57 -16.93 11.20
CA ASP A 91 13.87 -16.75 10.54
C ASP A 91 14.24 -15.25 10.48
N PRO A 92 15.41 -14.85 11.01
CA PRO A 92 15.79 -13.45 11.10
C PRO A 92 16.29 -12.85 9.78
N ASP A 93 16.71 -13.68 8.83
CA ASP A 93 17.24 -13.25 7.52
C ASP A 93 16.09 -13.04 6.52
N ILE A 94 15.04 -13.87 6.63
CA ILE A 94 13.80 -13.74 5.84
C ILE A 94 12.90 -12.63 6.39
N PHE A 95 12.84 -12.47 7.72
CA PHE A 95 12.03 -11.44 8.38
C PHE A 95 12.91 -10.50 9.22
N PRO A 96 13.75 -9.66 8.59
CA PRO A 96 14.64 -8.75 9.31
C PRO A 96 13.83 -7.72 10.10
N LEU A 97 14.32 -7.33 11.29
CA LEU A 97 13.70 -6.26 12.06
C LEU A 97 13.73 -4.94 11.28
N LEU A 98 12.63 -4.19 11.40
CA LEU A 98 12.44 -2.88 10.76
C LEU A 98 13.47 -1.87 11.30
N ARG A 99 13.85 -0.91 10.45
CA ARG A 99 14.92 0.05 10.72
C ARG A 99 14.43 1.48 10.93
N ASP A 100 13.11 1.68 11.02
CA ASP A 100 12.55 2.94 11.47
C ASP A 100 12.59 3.03 13.00
N VAL A 101 13.29 4.05 13.52
CA VAL A 101 13.26 4.43 14.95
C VAL A 101 12.07 5.34 15.25
N SER A 102 10.99 5.20 14.47
CA SER A 102 9.87 6.14 14.40
C SER A 102 8.93 6.03 15.61
N VAL A 103 8.89 4.85 16.24
CA VAL A 103 8.09 4.53 17.41
C VAL A 103 9.01 4.02 18.51
N PRO A 104 9.01 4.62 19.72
CA PRO A 104 9.89 4.19 20.82
C PRO A 104 9.47 2.82 21.37
N ALA A 105 10.46 1.96 21.61
CA ALA A 105 10.25 0.71 22.34
C ALA A 105 10.15 0.96 23.85
N VAL A 106 9.30 0.19 24.54
CA VAL A 106 9.12 0.27 25.99
C VAL A 106 9.45 -1.08 26.62
N TRP A 107 10.40 -1.06 27.56
CA TRP A 107 10.81 -2.24 28.31
C TRP A 107 10.12 -2.28 29.68
N ASN A 108 9.46 -3.40 30.00
CA ASN A 108 8.91 -3.61 31.33
C ASN A 108 10.00 -4.17 32.25
N ALA A 109 10.32 -3.44 33.33
CA ALA A 109 11.30 -3.89 34.33
C ALA A 109 10.88 -5.20 35.06
N HIS A 110 9.59 -5.53 35.04
CA HIS A 110 9.03 -6.75 35.60
C HIS A 110 8.13 -7.43 34.55
N PRO A 111 8.65 -8.40 33.78
CA PRO A 111 7.81 -9.18 32.87
C PRO A 111 6.82 -10.05 33.64
N PRO A 112 5.59 -10.26 33.12
CA PRO A 112 4.68 -11.24 33.69
C PRO A 112 5.29 -12.64 33.61
N VAL A 113 5.30 -13.36 34.74
CA VAL A 113 5.83 -14.73 34.81
C VAL A 113 4.95 -15.66 33.96
N PRO A 114 5.52 -16.45 33.03
CA PRO A 114 4.75 -17.40 32.23
C PRO A 114 4.00 -18.41 33.10
N LYS A 115 2.77 -18.76 32.71
CA LYS A 115 1.92 -19.69 33.47
C LYS A 115 2.22 -21.17 33.22
N THR A 116 3.29 -21.50 32.49
CA THR A 116 3.57 -22.85 31.98
C THR A 116 4.82 -23.47 32.62
N ASN A 117 4.62 -24.53 33.41
CA ASN A 117 5.69 -25.26 34.10
C ASN A 117 6.35 -26.30 33.16
N SER A 118 7.47 -25.98 32.52
CA SER A 118 8.41 -27.01 32.03
C SER A 118 9.88 -26.54 32.12
N PRO A 119 10.75 -27.15 32.95
CA PRO A 119 12.05 -26.53 33.29
C PRO A 119 13.12 -26.54 32.19
N ILE A 120 13.00 -27.44 31.21
CA ILE A 120 14.12 -27.75 30.29
C ILE A 120 14.07 -26.88 29.00
N ARG A 121 12.88 -26.42 28.59
CA ARG A 121 12.69 -25.54 27.42
C ARG A 121 13.04 -24.07 27.64
N LEU A 122 13.06 -23.61 28.90
CA LEU A 122 13.23 -22.20 29.25
C LEU A 122 14.61 -21.62 28.87
N LYS A 123 15.67 -22.44 28.84
CA LYS A 123 17.05 -21.91 28.76
C LYS A 123 17.39 -21.31 27.39
N GLY A 124 17.16 -22.06 26.31
CA GLY A 124 17.35 -21.55 24.93
C GLY A 124 16.33 -20.47 24.56
N LEU A 125 15.13 -20.51 25.15
CA LEU A 125 14.09 -19.51 24.98
C LEU A 125 14.49 -18.15 25.57
N GLU A 126 15.02 -18.13 26.79
CA GLU A 126 15.48 -16.90 27.43
C GLU A 126 16.77 -16.36 26.79
N GLU A 127 17.66 -17.25 26.31
CA GLU A 127 18.79 -16.86 25.46
C GLU A 127 18.34 -16.20 24.15
N LEU A 128 17.26 -16.68 23.50
CA LEU A 128 16.69 -16.07 22.31
C LEU A 128 16.09 -14.68 22.60
N LYS A 129 15.29 -14.55 23.68
CA LYS A 129 14.77 -13.25 24.12
C LYS A 129 15.90 -12.26 24.39
N ASN A 130 16.96 -12.72 25.05
CA ASN A 130 18.15 -11.90 25.33
C ASN A 130 18.92 -11.53 24.05
N LYS A 131 19.04 -12.42 23.07
CA LYS A 131 19.65 -12.12 21.76
C LYS A 131 18.85 -11.09 20.96
N ILE A 132 17.51 -11.21 20.93
CA ILE A 132 16.64 -10.23 20.27
C ILE A 132 16.75 -8.87 20.98
N ALA A 133 16.68 -8.85 22.31
CA ALA A 133 16.86 -7.62 23.10
C ALA A 133 18.25 -6.99 22.89
N LEU A 134 19.32 -7.79 22.80
CA LEU A 134 20.68 -7.31 22.56
C LEU A 134 20.83 -6.75 21.13
N ALA A 135 20.31 -7.44 20.11
CA ALA A 135 20.34 -6.96 18.73
C ALA A 135 19.55 -5.64 18.57
N GLN A 136 18.44 -5.49 19.30
CA GLN A 136 17.69 -4.24 19.36
C GLN A 136 18.44 -3.13 20.09
N PHE A 137 19.07 -3.44 21.24
CA PHE A 137 19.90 -2.48 21.98
C PHE A 137 21.09 -2.01 21.14
N GLN A 138 21.72 -2.91 20.38
CA GLN A 138 22.77 -2.59 19.41
C GLN A 138 22.24 -1.75 18.25
N ASN A 139 21.04 -2.04 17.71
CA ASN A 139 20.41 -1.20 16.69
C ASN A 139 20.13 0.22 17.22
N ILE A 140 19.66 0.36 18.47
CA ILE A 140 19.45 1.65 19.13
C ILE A 140 20.78 2.40 19.26
N ILE A 141 21.84 1.79 19.82
CA ILE A 141 23.17 2.39 19.97
C ILE A 141 23.78 2.79 18.61
N ASN A 142 23.69 1.93 17.60
CA ASN A 142 24.16 2.22 16.24
C ASN A 142 23.37 3.35 15.54
N LEU A 143 22.24 3.77 16.12
CA LEU A 143 21.44 4.92 15.71
C LEU A 143 21.56 6.14 16.65
N GLU A 144 22.04 6.01 17.89
CA GLU A 144 22.33 7.13 18.80
C GLU A 144 23.37 8.11 18.22
N GLY A 145 24.29 7.63 17.36
CA GLY A 145 25.17 8.48 16.55
C GLY A 145 24.46 9.34 15.49
N SER A 146 23.13 9.27 15.37
CA SER A 146 22.30 9.97 14.38
C SER A 146 20.93 10.41 14.93
N ALA A 147 20.61 10.05 16.16
CA ALA A 147 19.36 10.39 16.84
C ALA A 147 19.58 11.39 17.98
N LYS A 148 20.61 12.26 17.88
CA LYS A 148 20.71 13.49 18.68
C LYS A 148 19.67 14.53 18.23
N GLY A 149 18.39 14.18 18.35
CA GLY A 149 17.28 15.13 18.33
C GLY A 149 17.14 15.90 19.64
N ASP A 150 17.72 15.38 20.73
CA ASP A 150 17.75 16.01 22.03
C ASP A 150 19.15 16.57 22.34
N GLY A 151 19.27 17.90 22.42
CA GLY A 151 20.33 18.56 23.20
C GLY A 151 21.71 18.80 22.55
N HIS A 152 21.86 18.72 21.23
CA HIS A 152 22.97 19.42 20.55
C HIS A 152 22.45 20.58 19.72
N GLN A 153 22.62 21.79 20.25
CA GLN A 153 22.71 22.98 19.40
C GLN A 153 23.82 22.70 18.37
N PRO A 154 23.59 22.90 17.06
CA PRO A 154 24.73 23.17 16.18
C PRO A 154 25.43 24.41 16.72
N THR A 155 26.76 24.40 16.76
CA THR A 155 27.57 25.57 17.13
C THR A 155 27.53 26.60 16.00
N VAL A 156 26.36 27.18 15.81
CA VAL A 156 26.17 28.47 15.13
C VAL A 156 26.51 29.52 16.17
N GLU A 157 27.36 30.47 15.82
CA GLU A 157 27.71 31.60 16.68
C GLU A 157 26.42 32.29 17.16
N GLU A 158 26.22 32.35 18.48
CA GLU A 158 24.95 32.80 19.05
C GLU A 158 24.72 34.29 18.74
N CYS A 159 23.77 34.55 17.84
CA CYS A 159 23.23 35.89 17.68
C CYS A 159 22.27 36.16 18.86
N ASP A 160 22.81 36.77 19.92
CA ASP A 160 22.19 37.10 21.22
C ASP A 160 20.87 37.93 21.19
N SER A 161 20.26 38.13 20.01
CA SER A 161 19.14 39.07 19.79
C SER A 161 17.76 38.43 19.62
N ILE A 162 17.65 37.10 19.44
CA ILE A 162 16.37 36.44 19.17
C ILE A 162 15.77 35.83 20.46
N PRO A 163 14.52 36.17 20.84
CA PRO A 163 13.83 35.57 21.99
C PRO A 163 13.76 34.04 21.92
N LYS A 164 13.91 33.37 23.07
CA LYS A 164 13.84 31.91 23.18
C LYS A 164 12.41 31.39 22.99
N LEU A 165 12.12 30.87 21.80
CA LEU A 165 10.81 30.34 21.40
C LEU A 165 10.49 28.98 22.06
N GLU A 166 9.25 28.75 22.50
CA GLU A 166 8.76 27.43 22.96
C GLU A 166 8.40 26.57 21.73
N LEU A 167 9.38 25.83 21.21
CA LEU A 167 9.22 24.92 20.08
C LEU A 167 8.75 23.53 20.57
N LEU A 168 7.70 23.00 19.95
CA LEU A 168 7.13 21.68 20.22
C LEU A 168 7.22 20.85 18.93
N ALA A 169 7.98 19.75 18.94
CA ALA A 169 7.94 18.80 17.83
C ALA A 169 6.64 17.98 17.89
N GLY A 170 5.87 17.94 16.81
CA GLY A 170 4.74 17.01 16.71
C GLY A 170 5.17 15.54 16.62
N ARG A 171 4.33 14.65 17.16
CA ARG A 171 4.46 13.20 17.04
C ARG A 171 3.08 12.60 16.84
N THR A 172 3.01 11.41 16.27
CA THR A 172 1.74 10.72 16.00
C THR A 172 0.93 10.54 17.30
N LEU A 173 -0.36 10.88 17.24
CA LEU A 173 -1.28 10.94 18.39
C LEU A 173 -0.89 11.92 19.52
N THR A 174 -0.01 12.90 19.25
CA THR A 174 0.12 14.08 20.12
C THR A 174 -1.16 14.90 20.06
N MET A 175 -1.73 15.22 21.23
CA MET A 175 -2.91 16.07 21.37
C MET A 175 -2.53 17.39 22.04
N TYR A 176 -3.12 18.51 21.62
CA TYR A 176 -3.03 19.78 22.34
C TYR A 176 -4.40 20.19 22.86
N HIS A 177 -4.58 20.12 24.17
CA HIS A 177 -5.85 20.45 24.81
C HIS A 177 -6.01 21.96 24.89
N LEU A 178 -7.06 22.53 24.29
CA LEU A 178 -7.37 23.96 24.39
C LEU A 178 -8.13 24.31 25.69
N ARG A 179 -8.86 23.33 26.25
CA ARG A 179 -9.65 23.41 27.50
C ARG A 179 -9.66 22.03 28.17
N PRO A 180 -9.77 21.93 29.51
CA PRO A 180 -9.84 23.03 30.48
C PRO A 180 -8.50 23.71 30.76
N LYS A 181 -7.36 23.06 30.49
CA LYS A 181 -6.02 23.62 30.59
C LYS A 181 -5.29 23.52 29.25
N LYS A 182 -4.50 24.54 28.90
CA LYS A 182 -3.67 24.59 27.69
C LYS A 182 -2.43 23.71 27.85
N GLN A 183 -2.51 22.45 27.45
CA GLN A 183 -1.43 21.48 27.65
C GLN A 183 -1.22 20.56 26.46
N LEU A 184 0.04 20.24 26.20
CA LEU A 184 0.43 19.16 25.31
C LEU A 184 0.22 17.82 26.03
N ASP A 185 -0.34 16.85 25.33
CA ASP A 185 -0.61 15.51 25.82
C ASP A 185 -0.06 14.49 24.82
N ARG A 186 0.78 13.59 25.34
CA ARG A 186 1.50 12.55 24.61
C ARG A 186 1.20 11.17 25.18
N THR A 187 0.16 11.04 26.01
CA THR A 187 -0.22 9.75 26.63
C THR A 187 -0.61 8.70 25.60
N ALA A 188 -1.18 9.13 24.48
CA ALA A 188 -1.57 8.30 23.34
C ALA A 188 -0.46 8.07 22.29
N GLU A 189 0.77 8.57 22.49
CA GLU A 189 1.88 8.28 21.55
C GLU A 189 2.09 6.76 21.42
N PRO A 190 2.15 6.21 20.18
CA PRO A 190 2.42 4.81 19.94
C PRO A 190 3.73 4.35 20.62
N LYS A 191 3.74 3.13 21.14
CA LYS A 191 4.86 2.51 21.86
C LYS A 191 4.99 1.06 21.45
N LEU A 192 6.21 0.60 21.21
CA LEU A 192 6.45 -0.81 20.85
C LEU A 192 6.59 -1.64 22.12
N HIS A 193 5.58 -2.46 22.40
CA HIS A 193 5.54 -3.42 23.50
C HIS A 193 6.15 -4.77 23.07
N ILE A 194 7.40 -4.74 22.60
CA ILE A 194 8.08 -5.86 21.92
C ILE A 194 8.00 -7.16 22.72
N GLN A 195 8.21 -7.08 24.04
CA GLN A 195 8.17 -8.26 24.91
C GLN A 195 6.78 -8.92 24.95
N SER A 196 5.68 -8.15 24.92
CA SER A 196 4.35 -8.75 24.85
C SER A 196 4.09 -9.36 23.47
N TYR A 197 4.55 -8.73 22.39
CA TYR A 197 4.41 -9.29 21.03
C TYR A 197 5.06 -10.67 20.90
N ILE A 198 6.25 -10.84 21.48
CA ILE A 198 6.95 -12.13 21.50
C ILE A 198 6.22 -13.12 22.44
N GLN A 199 5.90 -12.70 23.67
CA GLN A 199 5.29 -13.59 24.66
C GLN A 199 3.91 -14.10 24.22
N GLU A 200 3.08 -13.26 23.59
CA GLU A 200 1.80 -13.66 22.97
C GLU A 200 1.93 -14.87 22.04
N THR A 201 3.03 -14.97 21.29
CA THR A 201 3.25 -16.08 20.34
C THR A 201 3.88 -17.28 21.05
N MET A 202 4.77 -17.04 22.01
CA MET A 202 5.41 -18.10 22.79
C MET A 202 4.44 -18.81 23.75
N ASP A 203 3.36 -18.15 24.18
CA ASP A 203 2.30 -18.72 25.01
C ASP A 203 1.28 -19.57 24.20
N VAL A 204 1.39 -19.63 22.86
CA VAL A 204 0.53 -20.49 22.04
C VAL A 204 0.94 -21.96 22.20
N ASP A 205 -0.02 -22.80 22.58
CA ASP A 205 0.16 -24.24 22.73
C ASP A 205 0.77 -24.86 21.46
N GLY A 206 1.87 -25.58 21.64
CA GLY A 206 2.60 -26.24 20.55
C GLY A 206 3.53 -25.35 19.71
N PHE A 207 3.41 -24.01 19.75
CA PHE A 207 4.21 -23.11 18.90
C PHE A 207 5.72 -23.29 19.12
N VAL A 208 6.18 -23.34 20.37
CA VAL A 208 7.61 -23.51 20.70
C VAL A 208 8.18 -24.78 20.10
N GLY A 209 7.45 -25.91 20.16
CA GLY A 209 7.90 -27.18 19.57
C GLY A 209 7.92 -27.16 18.04
N SER A 210 6.94 -26.51 17.42
CA SER A 210 6.90 -26.32 15.96
C SER A 210 8.02 -25.41 15.47
N LEU A 211 8.38 -24.37 16.25
CA LEU A 211 9.50 -23.48 15.97
C LEU A 211 10.85 -24.19 16.14
N GLU A 212 11.04 -24.99 17.20
CA GLU A 212 12.21 -25.85 17.41
C GLU A 212 12.41 -26.78 16.20
N GLN A 213 11.34 -27.46 15.75
CA GLN A 213 11.38 -28.36 14.59
C GLN A 213 11.71 -27.63 13.28
N PHE A 214 11.07 -26.48 13.03
CA PHE A 214 11.34 -25.66 11.85
C PHE A 214 12.80 -25.20 11.79
N ARG A 215 13.35 -24.71 12.91
CA ARG A 215 14.73 -24.24 12.97
C ARG A 215 15.74 -25.37 12.75
N HIS A 216 15.55 -26.53 13.37
CA HIS A 216 16.42 -27.68 13.11
C HIS A 216 16.44 -28.10 11.63
N LEU A 217 15.30 -27.95 10.93
CA LEU A 217 15.23 -28.21 9.50
C LEU A 217 15.97 -27.12 8.68
N VAL A 218 15.74 -25.84 8.99
CA VAL A 218 16.43 -24.71 8.34
C VAL A 218 17.94 -24.77 8.55
N ASP A 219 18.40 -25.03 9.77
CA ASP A 219 19.83 -25.18 10.10
C ASP A 219 20.46 -26.31 9.29
N GLY A 220 19.76 -27.45 9.15
CA GLY A 220 20.20 -28.57 8.31
C GLY A 220 20.26 -28.20 6.81
N MET A 221 19.24 -27.52 6.29
CA MET A 221 19.20 -27.07 4.89
C MET A 221 20.26 -26.00 4.58
N ARG A 222 20.50 -25.06 5.49
CA ARG A 222 21.54 -24.03 5.36
C ARG A 222 22.95 -24.63 5.51
N TYR A 223 23.18 -25.55 6.45
CA TYR A 223 24.46 -26.23 6.61
C TYR A 223 24.84 -27.11 5.41
N ALA A 224 23.85 -27.71 4.73
CA ALA A 224 24.09 -28.53 3.54
C ALA A 224 24.53 -27.72 2.29
N ARG A 225 24.52 -26.38 2.35
CA ARG A 225 24.86 -25.51 1.23
C ARG A 225 26.29 -24.99 1.33
N CYS A 226 27.05 -25.20 0.26
CA CYS A 226 28.44 -24.75 0.16
C CYS A 226 28.58 -23.34 -0.45
N ASP A 227 27.52 -22.80 -1.06
CA ASP A 227 27.47 -21.48 -1.67
C ASP A 227 26.10 -20.84 -1.37
N SER A 228 26.10 -19.75 -0.61
CA SER A 228 24.90 -18.96 -0.25
C SER A 228 25.04 -17.54 -0.81
N LYS A 229 24.69 -17.37 -2.08
CA LYS A 229 24.68 -16.05 -2.72
C LYS A 229 23.63 -15.15 -2.06
N GLU A 230 24.02 -13.93 -1.72
CA GLU A 230 23.08 -12.90 -1.21
C GLU A 230 22.11 -12.41 -2.31
N TYR A 231 22.51 -12.53 -3.57
CA TYR A 231 21.80 -12.03 -4.74
C TYR A 231 21.59 -13.14 -5.79
N PRO A 232 20.51 -13.07 -6.60
CA PRO A 232 19.42 -12.11 -6.50
C PRO A 232 18.48 -12.40 -5.32
N LYS A 233 17.79 -11.37 -4.85
CA LYS A 233 16.84 -11.46 -3.72
C LYS A 233 15.63 -10.58 -3.92
N VAL A 234 14.50 -10.99 -3.36
CA VAL A 234 13.21 -10.28 -3.45
C VAL A 234 12.84 -9.72 -2.08
N VAL A 235 12.38 -8.47 -2.03
CA VAL A 235 11.81 -7.84 -0.83
C VAL A 235 10.37 -7.43 -1.10
N PHE A 236 9.43 -8.04 -0.38
CA PHE A 236 8.02 -7.71 -0.45
C PHE A 236 7.75 -6.50 0.45
N LEU A 237 7.62 -5.31 -0.13
CA LEU A 237 7.34 -4.10 0.62
C LEU A 237 5.85 -3.97 0.97
N GLY A 238 4.96 -4.43 0.10
CA GLY A 238 3.52 -4.49 0.34
C GLY A 238 2.88 -5.66 -0.39
N THR A 239 1.90 -6.28 0.25
CA THR A 239 1.37 -7.61 -0.10
C THR A 239 -0.17 -7.71 -0.06
N GLY A 240 -0.87 -6.59 0.09
CA GLY A 240 -2.32 -6.52 0.19
C GLY A 240 -2.97 -5.79 -0.99
N SER A 241 -4.25 -6.10 -1.23
CA SER A 241 -5.01 -5.61 -2.38
C SER A 241 -5.92 -4.42 -2.08
N CYS A 242 -6.06 -3.54 -3.08
CA CYS A 242 -6.99 -2.42 -3.21
C CYS A 242 -6.82 -1.24 -2.24
N ILE A 243 -6.68 -1.51 -0.95
CA ILE A 243 -6.62 -0.51 0.12
C ILE A 243 -5.54 -0.94 1.13
N PRO A 244 -4.66 -0.06 1.64
CA PRO A 244 -3.72 -0.43 2.69
C PRO A 244 -4.47 -0.78 4.00
N SER A 245 -4.06 -1.85 4.68
CA SER A 245 -4.60 -2.24 5.99
C SER A 245 -3.58 -2.05 7.12
N LYS A 246 -4.02 -2.34 8.35
CA LYS A 246 -3.18 -2.25 9.56
C LYS A 246 -1.93 -3.16 9.51
N THR A 247 -1.91 -4.18 8.63
CA THR A 247 -0.85 -5.21 8.57
C THR A 247 -0.35 -5.55 7.17
N ARG A 248 -1.02 -5.09 6.10
CA ARG A 248 -0.57 -5.28 4.70
C ARG A 248 -0.79 -4.00 3.90
N ASN A 249 0.29 -3.40 3.41
CA ASN A 249 0.30 -2.29 2.47
C ASN A 249 -0.06 -2.77 1.05
N THR A 250 -0.38 -1.83 0.15
CA THR A 250 -0.61 -2.09 -1.28
C THR A 250 0.64 -2.59 -2.00
N SER A 251 0.46 -3.24 -3.16
CA SER A 251 1.51 -3.91 -3.96
C SER A 251 2.76 -3.07 -4.19
N ALA A 252 3.90 -3.59 -3.70
CA ALA A 252 5.23 -3.12 -4.02
C ALA A 252 6.28 -4.19 -3.70
N ILE A 253 7.11 -4.57 -4.67
CA ILE A 253 8.04 -5.69 -4.55
C ILE A 253 9.38 -5.33 -5.19
N VAL A 254 10.48 -5.34 -4.44
CA VAL A 254 11.82 -5.06 -4.97
C VAL A 254 12.50 -6.36 -5.36
N LEU A 255 12.85 -6.50 -6.64
CA LEU A 255 13.83 -7.48 -7.11
C LEU A 255 15.23 -6.82 -7.08
N HIS A 256 16.07 -7.25 -6.16
CA HIS A 256 17.51 -6.98 -6.20
C HIS A 256 18.18 -7.99 -7.12
N ILE A 257 18.84 -7.47 -8.14
CA ILE A 257 19.63 -8.25 -9.10
C ILE A 257 21.03 -8.45 -8.53
N ASP A 258 21.65 -7.35 -8.08
CA ASP A 258 22.95 -7.30 -7.42
C ASP A 258 22.95 -6.16 -6.37
N GLU A 259 24.10 -5.90 -5.73
CA GLU A 259 24.26 -4.83 -4.74
C GLU A 259 24.03 -3.40 -5.27
N ASN A 260 24.10 -3.20 -6.60
CA ASN A 260 24.06 -1.91 -7.28
C ASN A 260 22.84 -1.75 -8.22
N LYS A 261 22.09 -2.83 -8.50
CA LYS A 261 20.95 -2.85 -9.44
C LYS A 261 19.70 -3.48 -8.82
N SER A 262 18.61 -2.73 -8.84
CA SER A 262 17.29 -3.18 -8.39
C SER A 262 16.19 -2.76 -9.35
N ILE A 263 15.14 -3.60 -9.44
CA ILE A 263 13.88 -3.32 -10.12
C ILE A 263 12.76 -3.31 -9.06
N LEU A 264 11.87 -2.33 -9.12
CA LEU A 264 10.64 -2.29 -8.31
C LEU A 264 9.46 -2.77 -9.17
N LEU A 265 8.78 -3.83 -8.74
CA LEU A 265 7.56 -4.37 -9.35
C LEU A 265 6.35 -3.84 -8.56
N ASP A 266 5.56 -3.02 -9.24
CA ASP A 266 4.50 -2.17 -8.70
C ASP A 266 4.93 -1.19 -7.59
N CYS A 267 4.21 -0.08 -7.48
CA CYS A 267 4.52 1.04 -6.61
C CYS A 267 3.24 1.66 -6.06
N GLY A 268 2.49 0.88 -5.29
CA GLY A 268 1.28 1.31 -4.60
C GLY A 268 1.50 2.42 -3.57
N GLU A 269 0.40 2.89 -2.96
CA GLU A 269 0.43 3.89 -1.90
C GLU A 269 1.45 3.53 -0.79
N GLY A 270 2.12 4.53 -0.22
CA GLY A 270 3.02 4.31 0.92
C GLY A 270 4.33 3.56 0.60
N THR A 271 4.60 3.17 -0.67
CA THR A 271 5.82 2.43 -1.05
C THR A 271 7.12 3.10 -0.56
N PHE A 272 7.24 4.43 -0.66
CA PHE A 272 8.40 5.14 -0.11
C PHE A 272 8.49 5.04 1.42
N GLY A 273 7.36 5.10 2.14
CA GLY A 273 7.32 4.84 3.57
C GLY A 273 7.76 3.42 3.93
N GLN A 274 7.38 2.42 3.12
CA GLN A 274 7.85 1.04 3.26
C GLN A 274 9.35 0.90 3.01
N LEU A 275 9.91 1.62 2.04
CA LEU A 275 11.35 1.69 1.78
C LEU A 275 12.12 2.30 2.97
N VAL A 276 11.66 3.44 3.49
CA VAL A 276 12.23 4.07 4.69
C VAL A 276 12.17 3.12 5.89
N ARG A 277 11.04 2.40 6.05
CA ARG A 277 10.82 1.45 7.14
C ARG A 277 11.70 0.20 7.08
N PHE A 278 11.92 -0.34 5.89
CA PHE A 278 12.76 -1.53 5.68
C PHE A 278 14.26 -1.22 5.70
N TYR A 279 14.71 -0.23 4.92
CA TYR A 279 16.14 0.09 4.81
C TYR A 279 16.64 0.98 5.95
N GLY A 280 15.76 1.79 6.53
CA GLY A 280 16.08 2.81 7.54
C GLY A 280 16.47 4.14 6.89
N PRO A 281 16.24 5.28 7.57
CA PRO A 281 16.46 6.63 7.01
C PRO A 281 17.91 6.87 6.57
N LYS A 282 18.89 6.20 7.18
CA LYS A 282 20.32 6.27 6.80
C LYS A 282 20.67 5.56 5.48
N LYS A 283 19.90 4.53 5.09
CA LYS A 283 20.25 3.65 3.95
C LYS A 283 19.25 3.68 2.81
N VAL A 284 18.07 4.27 3.00
CA VAL A 284 17.06 4.40 1.94
C VAL A 284 17.60 5.14 0.71
N ASN A 285 18.39 6.21 0.88
CA ASN A 285 19.03 6.91 -0.24
C ASN A 285 20.01 6.02 -0.99
N SER A 286 20.77 5.16 -0.30
CA SER A 286 21.65 4.19 -0.96
C SER A 286 20.87 3.16 -1.77
N PHE A 287 19.73 2.69 -1.26
CA PHE A 287 18.81 1.85 -2.04
C PHE A 287 18.24 2.59 -3.26
N LEU A 288 17.78 3.83 -3.11
CA LEU A 288 17.18 4.58 -4.23
C LEU A 288 18.17 4.78 -5.39
N ARG A 289 19.48 4.83 -5.11
CA ARG A 289 20.56 4.86 -6.11
C ARG A 289 20.77 3.52 -6.83
N THR A 290 20.39 2.38 -6.24
CA THR A 290 20.43 1.07 -6.92
C THR A 290 19.25 0.87 -7.87
N LEU A 291 18.14 1.58 -7.66
CA LEU A 291 16.93 1.47 -8.49
C LEU A 291 17.20 1.90 -9.94
N LYS A 292 17.14 0.93 -10.86
CA LYS A 292 17.35 1.13 -12.32
C LYS A 292 16.04 1.12 -13.09
N ALA A 293 15.05 0.37 -12.62
CA ALA A 293 13.74 0.31 -13.26
C ALA A 293 12.59 0.23 -12.25
N ILE A 294 11.42 0.74 -12.66
CA ILE A 294 10.14 0.48 -12.00
C ILE A 294 9.23 -0.14 -13.06
N TYR A 295 8.75 -1.35 -12.80
CA TYR A 295 7.69 -2.00 -13.55
C TYR A 295 6.34 -1.70 -12.90
N ILE A 296 5.36 -1.32 -13.70
CA ILE A 296 3.95 -1.18 -13.31
C ILE A 296 3.15 -2.19 -14.14
N SER A 297 2.40 -3.07 -13.48
CA SER A 297 1.58 -4.11 -14.12
C SER A 297 0.38 -3.53 -14.85
N HIS A 298 -0.35 -2.62 -14.20
CA HIS A 298 -1.58 -2.00 -14.71
C HIS A 298 -1.92 -0.70 -13.94
N LEU A 299 -3.03 -0.04 -14.29
CA LEU A 299 -3.33 1.33 -13.83
C LEU A 299 -4.35 1.44 -12.67
N HIS A 300 -4.61 0.37 -11.91
CA HIS A 300 -5.32 0.53 -10.63
C HIS A 300 -4.43 1.20 -9.58
N ALA A 301 -5.04 2.03 -8.73
CA ALA A 301 -4.33 3.01 -7.92
C ALA A 301 -3.33 2.36 -6.94
N ASP A 302 -3.70 1.22 -6.38
CA ASP A 302 -2.92 0.38 -5.48
C ASP A 302 -1.65 -0.23 -6.10
N HIS A 303 -1.41 -0.03 -7.41
CA HIS A 303 -0.20 -0.49 -8.10
C HIS A 303 0.71 0.66 -8.57
N HIS A 304 0.28 1.93 -8.54
CA HIS A 304 1.12 3.03 -9.06
C HIS A 304 1.09 4.38 -8.33
N ILE A 305 0.16 4.66 -7.39
CA ILE A 305 0.08 6.03 -6.82
C ILE A 305 1.27 6.41 -5.92
N GLY A 306 2.10 5.45 -5.49
CA GLY A 306 3.37 5.72 -4.81
C GLY A 306 4.51 6.14 -5.73
N LEU A 307 4.35 6.01 -7.06
CA LEU A 307 5.39 6.21 -8.07
C LEU A 307 6.04 7.60 -7.98
N ILE A 308 5.22 8.65 -7.84
CA ILE A 308 5.66 10.04 -7.77
C ILE A 308 6.66 10.24 -6.61
N GLY A 309 6.29 9.80 -5.40
CA GLY A 309 7.13 9.94 -4.21
C GLY A 309 8.43 9.14 -4.27
N VAL A 310 8.42 7.95 -4.90
CA VAL A 310 9.64 7.15 -5.09
C VAL A 310 10.59 7.81 -6.10
N ILE A 311 10.06 8.39 -7.19
CA ILE A 311 10.87 9.11 -8.17
C ILE A 311 11.47 10.38 -7.56
N GLN A 312 10.68 11.19 -6.83
CA GLN A 312 11.15 12.38 -6.13
C GLN A 312 12.27 12.05 -5.12
N ALA A 313 12.05 11.03 -4.29
CA ALA A 313 13.07 10.59 -3.33
C ALA A 313 14.35 10.07 -4.03
N ARG A 314 14.23 9.39 -5.18
CA ARG A 314 15.40 8.96 -5.97
C ARG A 314 16.18 10.15 -6.53
N ARG A 315 15.50 11.17 -7.05
CA ARG A 315 16.12 12.43 -7.50
C ARG A 315 16.93 13.06 -6.36
N GLU A 316 16.33 13.20 -5.19
CA GLU A 316 17.00 13.74 -4.00
C GLU A 316 18.23 12.91 -3.59
N ALA A 317 18.10 11.57 -3.56
CA ALA A 317 19.20 10.66 -3.24
C ALA A 317 20.34 10.69 -4.26
N ILE A 318 20.10 11.11 -5.51
CA ILE A 318 21.16 11.32 -6.51
C ILE A 318 21.76 12.72 -6.37
N HIS A 319 20.94 13.75 -6.16
CA HIS A 319 21.40 15.12 -5.93
C HIS A 319 22.30 15.22 -4.68
N GLU A 320 22.02 14.44 -3.63
CA GLU A 320 22.86 14.30 -2.43
C GLU A 320 24.33 13.97 -2.75
N LEU A 321 24.58 13.09 -3.74
CA LEU A 321 25.96 12.74 -4.15
C LEU A 321 26.67 13.86 -4.94
N ASN A 322 25.90 14.71 -5.61
CA ASN A 322 26.43 15.81 -6.42
C ASN A 322 26.56 17.12 -5.62
N ALA A 323 26.06 17.17 -4.39
CA ALA A 323 26.08 18.36 -3.54
C ALA A 323 27.54 18.75 -3.18
N GLY A 324 28.01 19.87 -3.75
CA GLY A 324 29.37 20.37 -3.55
C GLY A 324 30.43 19.77 -4.48
N SER A 325 30.05 18.97 -5.49
CA SER A 325 30.99 18.51 -6.52
C SER A 325 31.16 19.55 -7.64
N GLU A 326 32.41 19.88 -7.98
CA GLU A 326 32.75 20.67 -9.18
C GLU A 326 32.45 19.92 -10.49
N HIS A 327 32.31 18.59 -10.41
CA HIS A 327 32.01 17.70 -11.53
C HIS A 327 30.83 16.79 -11.15
N PRO A 328 29.57 17.25 -11.32
CA PRO A 328 28.40 16.45 -10.99
C PRO A 328 28.30 15.23 -11.91
N ILE A 329 28.06 14.07 -11.32
CA ILE A 329 27.84 12.82 -12.06
C ILE A 329 26.44 12.87 -12.67
N PRO A 330 26.28 12.67 -13.99
CA PRO A 330 24.96 12.60 -14.62
C PRO A 330 24.09 11.53 -13.96
N ALA A 331 22.84 11.88 -13.65
CA ALA A 331 21.90 10.95 -13.05
C ALA A 331 21.68 9.73 -13.98
N PRO A 332 21.90 8.48 -13.52
CA PRO A 332 21.63 7.32 -14.34
C PRO A 332 20.13 7.21 -14.60
N PRO A 333 19.71 6.88 -15.85
CA PRO A 333 18.30 6.83 -16.20
C PRO A 333 17.53 5.86 -15.30
N LEU A 334 16.30 6.23 -14.97
CA LEU A 334 15.31 5.33 -14.41
C LEU A 334 14.40 4.85 -15.54
N TYR A 335 14.35 3.55 -15.80
CA TYR A 335 13.44 2.99 -16.80
C TYR A 335 12.07 2.73 -16.16
N LEU A 336 11.02 3.41 -16.64
CA LEU A 336 9.65 3.16 -16.23
C LEU A 336 9.02 2.21 -17.25
N LEU A 337 8.83 0.95 -16.86
CA LEU A 337 8.17 -0.08 -17.66
C LEU A 337 6.70 -0.10 -17.23
N ALA A 338 5.79 0.46 -18.03
CA ALA A 338 4.41 0.66 -17.59
C ALA A 338 3.44 0.62 -18.77
N PRO A 339 2.12 0.45 -18.55
CA PRO A 339 1.12 0.71 -19.59
C PRO A 339 1.32 2.13 -20.13
N GLY A 340 1.53 2.29 -21.44
CA GLY A 340 1.93 3.57 -22.03
C GLY A 340 1.00 4.75 -21.69
N GLN A 341 -0.27 4.46 -21.35
CA GLN A 341 -1.27 5.43 -20.92
C GLN A 341 -0.91 6.18 -19.61
N ILE A 342 0.02 5.66 -18.80
CA ILE A 342 0.50 6.32 -17.57
C ILE A 342 1.11 7.70 -17.85
N ILE A 343 1.65 7.91 -19.06
CA ILE A 343 2.33 9.17 -19.43
C ILE A 343 1.39 10.37 -19.40
N THR A 344 0.09 10.17 -19.64
CA THR A 344 -0.92 11.23 -19.59
C THR A 344 -1.03 11.79 -18.17
N TRP A 345 -1.07 10.90 -17.17
CA TRP A 345 -1.10 11.28 -15.76
C TRP A 345 0.20 11.96 -15.33
N LEU A 346 1.36 11.36 -15.65
CA LEU A 346 2.66 11.89 -15.24
C LEU A 346 3.00 13.23 -15.92
N THR A 347 2.60 13.42 -17.19
CA THR A 347 2.77 14.71 -17.88
C THR A 347 1.84 15.78 -17.32
N TRP A 348 0.60 15.42 -16.95
CA TRP A 348 -0.30 16.35 -16.28
C TRP A 348 0.26 16.77 -14.91
N TYR A 349 0.76 15.81 -14.11
CA TYR A 349 1.42 16.10 -12.84
C TYR A 349 2.64 17.02 -13.03
N ASP A 350 3.52 16.73 -14.00
CA ASP A 350 4.69 17.57 -14.34
C ASP A 350 4.31 19.03 -14.67
N HIS A 351 3.16 19.22 -15.31
CA HIS A 351 2.69 20.55 -15.70
C HIS A 351 1.97 21.30 -14.57
N GLN A 352 1.34 20.60 -13.62
CA GLN A 352 0.50 21.22 -12.57
C GLN A 352 1.18 21.34 -11.20
N PHE A 353 2.13 20.45 -10.87
CA PHE A 353 2.73 20.36 -9.53
C PHE A 353 4.26 20.46 -9.58
N GLU A 354 4.95 19.34 -9.72
CA GLU A 354 6.40 19.26 -9.67
C GLU A 354 6.99 18.61 -10.91
N LYS A 355 8.16 19.09 -11.34
CA LYS A 355 8.89 18.48 -12.45
C LYS A 355 9.31 17.05 -12.12
N ILE A 356 8.96 16.14 -13.02
CA ILE A 356 9.17 14.69 -12.90
C ILE A 356 9.46 14.03 -14.26
N LYS A 357 9.06 14.66 -15.38
CA LYS A 357 9.14 14.08 -16.73
C LYS A 357 10.56 13.70 -17.17
N ASN A 358 11.56 14.42 -16.68
CA ASN A 358 12.97 14.19 -17.02
C ASN A 358 13.65 13.15 -16.09
N GLU A 359 12.98 12.69 -15.04
CA GLU A 359 13.54 11.76 -14.05
C GLU A 359 13.47 10.29 -14.49
N PHE A 360 12.72 9.99 -15.54
CA PHE A 360 12.50 8.63 -16.06
C PHE A 360 12.44 8.57 -17.59
N THR A 361 12.74 7.40 -18.14
CA THR A 361 12.50 7.04 -19.55
C THR A 361 11.39 5.99 -19.59
N LEU A 362 10.26 6.31 -20.21
CA LEU A 362 9.15 5.37 -20.37
C LEU A 362 9.45 4.32 -21.44
N ILE A 363 9.30 3.05 -21.08
CA ILE A 363 9.25 1.90 -21.99
C ILE A 363 7.83 1.34 -21.86
N PRO A 364 6.93 1.54 -22.84
CA PRO A 364 5.58 1.00 -22.76
C PRO A 364 5.61 -0.53 -22.66
N ASN A 365 4.84 -1.12 -21.73
CA ASN A 365 4.74 -2.59 -21.59
C ASN A 365 4.30 -3.27 -22.89
N GLN A 366 3.54 -2.57 -23.73
CA GLN A 366 3.16 -2.99 -25.08
C GLN A 366 4.37 -3.31 -25.99
N ASN A 367 5.50 -2.63 -25.80
CA ASN A 367 6.73 -2.86 -26.59
C ASN A 367 7.50 -4.12 -26.14
N LEU A 368 7.12 -4.72 -25.02
CA LEU A 368 7.76 -5.89 -24.41
C LEU A 368 6.99 -7.20 -24.65
N LEU A 369 5.87 -7.14 -25.40
CA LEU A 369 4.98 -8.27 -25.60
C LEU A 369 5.68 -9.41 -26.36
N HIS A 370 5.53 -10.65 -25.88
CA HIS A 370 6.24 -11.79 -26.48
C HIS A 370 5.87 -12.05 -27.96
N ASP A 371 4.61 -11.86 -28.33
CA ASP A 371 4.05 -12.39 -29.59
C ASP A 371 4.09 -11.41 -30.78
N HIS A 372 4.65 -10.20 -30.63
CA HIS A 372 4.64 -9.22 -31.71
C HIS A 372 5.88 -9.31 -32.62
N ALA A 373 5.64 -9.72 -33.87
CA ALA A 373 6.62 -9.82 -34.95
C ALA A 373 7.25 -8.46 -35.38
N HIS A 374 6.92 -7.35 -34.71
CA HIS A 374 7.45 -6.00 -34.92
C HIS A 374 7.91 -5.36 -33.60
N ASN A 375 8.36 -6.17 -32.63
CA ASN A 375 8.93 -5.65 -31.39
C ASN A 375 10.07 -4.66 -31.67
N GLN A 376 9.93 -3.44 -31.13
CA GLN A 376 11.10 -2.64 -30.80
C GLN A 376 11.78 -3.31 -29.62
N GLU A 377 12.65 -4.28 -29.91
CA GLU A 377 13.47 -4.92 -28.89
C GLU A 377 14.16 -3.86 -28.03
N VAL A 378 14.01 -3.98 -26.71
CA VAL A 378 14.76 -3.16 -25.77
C VAL A 378 16.23 -3.42 -26.05
N SER A 379 16.98 -2.35 -26.36
CA SER A 379 18.37 -2.52 -26.78
C SER A 379 19.19 -3.21 -25.68
N SER A 380 20.15 -4.02 -26.09
CA SER A 380 21.05 -4.74 -25.18
C SER A 380 21.74 -3.81 -24.16
N ALA A 381 21.98 -2.55 -24.53
CA ALA A 381 22.49 -1.52 -23.64
C ALA A 381 21.50 -1.16 -22.50
N VAL A 382 20.19 -1.08 -22.77
CA VAL A 382 19.16 -0.83 -21.75
C VAL A 382 18.95 -2.04 -20.86
N LEU A 383 18.94 -3.26 -21.43
CA LEU A 383 18.87 -4.51 -20.68
C LEU A 383 20.06 -4.63 -19.69
N ALA A 384 21.29 -4.42 -20.17
CA ALA A 384 22.50 -4.42 -19.33
C ALA A 384 22.52 -3.30 -18.26
N ALA A 385 21.97 -2.12 -18.58
CA ALA A 385 21.82 -1.02 -17.62
C ALA A 385 20.83 -1.33 -16.50
N MET A 386 19.76 -2.08 -16.80
CA MET A 386 18.85 -2.63 -15.78
C MET A 386 19.47 -3.81 -15.03
N GLY A 387 20.38 -4.58 -15.65
CA GLY A 387 21.00 -5.79 -15.10
C GLY A 387 20.25 -7.07 -15.44
N VAL A 388 19.54 -7.10 -16.56
CA VAL A 388 18.74 -8.25 -16.98
C VAL A 388 19.24 -8.73 -18.34
N GLN A 389 19.21 -10.04 -18.54
CA GLN A 389 19.47 -10.66 -19.83
C GLN A 389 18.28 -10.43 -20.79
N ASN A 390 17.05 -10.49 -20.25
CA ASN A 390 15.82 -10.40 -21.02
C ASN A 390 14.66 -9.88 -20.14
N ILE A 391 13.68 -9.24 -20.77
CA ILE A 391 12.42 -8.89 -20.13
C ILE A 391 11.28 -8.95 -21.15
N LYS A 392 10.23 -9.71 -20.83
CA LYS A 392 9.06 -9.92 -21.69
C LYS A 392 7.79 -9.70 -20.89
N THR A 393 6.76 -9.18 -21.54
CA THR A 393 5.41 -9.08 -20.99
C THR A 393 4.43 -9.95 -21.77
N CYS A 394 3.28 -10.21 -21.15
CA CYS A 394 2.10 -10.73 -21.80
C CYS A 394 0.89 -9.89 -21.36
N HIS A 395 -0.17 -9.88 -22.16
CA HIS A 395 -1.46 -9.41 -21.67
C HIS A 395 -2.03 -10.40 -20.66
N VAL A 396 -2.67 -9.87 -19.62
CA VAL A 396 -3.32 -10.67 -18.57
C VAL A 396 -4.76 -10.23 -18.38
N ALA A 397 -5.62 -11.15 -17.92
CA ALA A 397 -7.06 -10.96 -17.91
C ALA A 397 -7.50 -10.25 -16.63
N HIS A 398 -7.42 -8.91 -16.65
CA HIS A 398 -7.84 -8.05 -15.54
C HIS A 398 -8.57 -6.77 -16.01
N CYS A 399 -7.84 -5.67 -16.19
CA CYS A 399 -8.32 -4.43 -16.81
C CYS A 399 -7.71 -4.24 -18.21
N PRO A 400 -8.21 -3.30 -19.03
CA PRO A 400 -7.56 -2.95 -20.29
C PRO A 400 -6.11 -2.47 -20.04
N ASN A 401 -5.15 -2.98 -20.82
CA ASN A 401 -3.72 -2.75 -20.63
C ASN A 401 -3.18 -3.22 -19.26
N ALA A 402 -3.68 -4.35 -18.75
CA ALA A 402 -3.00 -5.11 -17.71
C ALA A 402 -1.95 -6.06 -18.31
N PHE A 403 -0.83 -6.21 -17.61
CA PHE A 403 0.30 -7.04 -18.01
C PHE A 403 0.84 -7.88 -16.85
N GLY A 404 1.36 -9.06 -17.21
CA GLY A 404 2.34 -9.79 -16.43
C GLY A 404 3.73 -9.65 -17.08
N VAL A 405 4.77 -10.01 -16.35
CA VAL A 405 6.18 -9.86 -16.79
C VAL A 405 7.03 -11.07 -16.39
N ALA A 406 7.93 -11.47 -17.28
CA ALA A 406 9.00 -12.42 -17.00
C ALA A 406 10.35 -11.73 -17.21
N VAL A 407 11.23 -11.85 -16.21
CA VAL A 407 12.57 -11.24 -16.17
C VAL A 407 13.61 -12.34 -16.08
N GLU A 408 14.56 -12.37 -17.01
CA GLU A 408 15.67 -13.33 -17.04
C GLU A 408 16.96 -12.59 -16.64
N LEU A 409 17.69 -13.14 -15.66
CA LEU A 409 18.86 -12.52 -15.02
C LEU A 409 20.16 -13.15 -15.53
N ASP A 410 21.26 -12.40 -15.47
CA ASP A 410 22.56 -12.76 -16.07
C ASP A 410 23.17 -14.08 -15.54
N ASP A 411 22.76 -14.55 -14.37
CA ASP A 411 23.19 -15.81 -13.75
C ASP A 411 22.22 -16.99 -13.96
N GLY A 412 21.22 -16.81 -14.83
CA GLY A 412 20.27 -17.85 -15.25
C GLY A 412 19.03 -17.98 -14.38
N TYR A 413 18.87 -17.16 -13.33
CA TYR A 413 17.61 -17.09 -12.60
C TYR A 413 16.54 -16.37 -13.43
N LYS A 414 15.29 -16.83 -13.29
CA LYS A 414 14.13 -16.25 -13.98
C LYS A 414 13.01 -15.97 -12.99
N VAL A 415 12.52 -14.74 -12.97
CA VAL A 415 11.47 -14.26 -12.08
C VAL A 415 10.27 -13.81 -12.91
N THR A 416 9.10 -14.39 -12.64
CA THR A 416 7.84 -13.99 -13.27
C THR A 416 6.94 -13.32 -12.24
N TYR A 417 6.27 -12.23 -12.62
CA TYR A 417 5.28 -11.54 -11.81
C TYR A 417 3.96 -11.41 -12.59
N SER A 418 2.85 -11.80 -11.97
CA SER A 418 1.54 -11.85 -12.63
C SER A 418 0.90 -10.49 -12.91
N GLY A 419 1.21 -9.48 -12.10
CA GLY A 419 0.26 -8.37 -11.89
C GLY A 419 -1.05 -8.91 -11.30
N ASP A 420 -2.16 -8.22 -11.55
CA ASP A 420 -3.50 -8.75 -11.25
C ASP A 420 -4.07 -9.50 -12.44
N THR A 421 -4.66 -10.67 -12.21
CA THR A 421 -5.22 -11.49 -13.29
C THR A 421 -6.06 -12.68 -12.81
N LEU A 422 -7.03 -13.06 -13.63
CA LEU A 422 -7.52 -14.44 -13.73
C LEU A 422 -6.42 -15.40 -14.21
N PRO A 423 -6.56 -16.73 -14.04
CA PRO A 423 -5.66 -17.72 -14.65
C PRO A 423 -5.35 -17.42 -16.13
N CYS A 424 -4.07 -17.36 -16.48
CA CYS A 424 -3.60 -16.85 -17.77
C CYS A 424 -2.52 -17.75 -18.40
N ASP A 425 -2.85 -18.39 -19.52
CA ASP A 425 -1.95 -19.27 -20.27
C ASP A 425 -0.75 -18.51 -20.88
N GLU A 426 -0.91 -17.22 -21.24
CA GLU A 426 0.19 -16.44 -21.79
C GLU A 426 1.25 -16.12 -20.72
N LEU A 427 0.83 -15.95 -19.46
CA LEU A 427 1.74 -15.82 -18.33
C LEU A 427 2.54 -17.12 -18.14
N VAL A 428 1.88 -18.28 -18.25
CA VAL A 428 2.52 -19.62 -18.24
C VAL A 428 3.57 -19.73 -19.36
N ARG A 429 3.29 -19.26 -20.58
CA ARG A 429 4.24 -19.30 -21.71
C ARG A 429 5.46 -18.40 -21.49
N ILE A 430 5.27 -17.11 -21.18
CA ILE A 430 6.43 -16.22 -20.95
C ILE A 430 7.25 -16.65 -19.73
N GLY A 431 6.57 -17.19 -18.72
CA GLY A 431 7.15 -17.61 -17.45
C GLY A 431 7.74 -19.02 -17.44
N GLU A 432 7.70 -19.80 -18.53
CA GLU A 432 8.05 -21.22 -18.49
C GLU A 432 9.45 -21.45 -17.85
N ASN A 433 9.50 -22.42 -16.93
CA ASN A 433 10.66 -22.81 -16.12
C ASN A 433 11.23 -21.69 -15.23
N SER A 434 10.41 -20.72 -14.81
CA SER A 434 10.82 -19.68 -13.86
C SER A 434 11.38 -20.27 -12.56
N THR A 435 12.45 -19.67 -12.03
CA THR A 435 12.95 -19.97 -10.69
C THR A 435 11.92 -19.56 -9.63
N LEU A 436 11.30 -18.40 -9.82
CA LEU A 436 10.30 -17.84 -8.92
C LEU A 436 9.15 -17.26 -9.74
N LEU A 437 7.94 -17.76 -9.50
CA LEU A 437 6.70 -17.07 -9.84
C LEU A 437 6.22 -16.28 -8.61
N ILE A 438 5.96 -15.00 -8.79
CA ILE A 438 5.23 -14.16 -7.85
C ILE A 438 3.83 -13.98 -8.42
N HIS A 439 2.81 -14.56 -7.76
CA HIS A 439 1.44 -14.56 -8.27
C HIS A 439 0.47 -13.92 -7.30
N GLU A 440 -0.49 -13.14 -7.81
CA GLU A 440 -1.62 -12.65 -7.03
C GLU A 440 -2.50 -13.81 -6.55
N ALA A 441 -2.96 -13.74 -5.31
CA ALA A 441 -3.86 -14.71 -4.70
C ALA A 441 -4.95 -13.97 -3.93
N THR A 442 -5.62 -13.04 -4.62
CA THR A 442 -6.52 -12.05 -4.00
C THR A 442 -7.64 -12.71 -3.20
N MET A 443 -8.18 -13.83 -3.69
CA MET A 443 -9.36 -14.49 -3.14
C MET A 443 -9.08 -15.87 -2.54
N GLU A 444 -9.88 -16.26 -1.54
CA GLU A 444 -10.01 -17.66 -1.11
C GLU A 444 -10.66 -18.51 -2.23
N ASP A 445 -10.38 -19.81 -2.25
CA ASP A 445 -10.96 -20.74 -3.22
C ASP A 445 -12.49 -20.82 -3.16
N GLU A 446 -13.09 -20.69 -1.97
CA GLU A 446 -14.54 -20.57 -1.86
C GLU A 446 -15.09 -19.32 -2.56
N LEU A 447 -14.29 -18.28 -2.79
CA LEU A 447 -14.71 -17.05 -3.45
C LEU A 447 -14.43 -17.03 -4.96
N ALA A 448 -14.23 -18.18 -5.61
CA ALA A 448 -13.97 -18.28 -7.05
C ALA A 448 -14.93 -17.48 -7.96
N ASP A 449 -16.22 -17.36 -7.62
CA ASP A 449 -17.16 -16.49 -8.35
C ASP A 449 -16.89 -14.99 -8.13
N GLU A 450 -16.53 -14.57 -6.92
CA GLU A 450 -16.15 -13.17 -6.62
C GLU A 450 -14.79 -12.84 -7.26
N ALA A 451 -13.87 -13.80 -7.28
CA ALA A 451 -12.59 -13.72 -8.00
C ALA A 451 -12.83 -13.52 -9.50
N ARG A 452 -13.65 -14.39 -10.13
CA ARG A 452 -14.03 -14.26 -11.54
C ARG A 452 -14.70 -12.93 -11.87
N MET A 453 -15.65 -12.48 -11.04
CA MET A 453 -16.37 -11.21 -11.26
C MET A 453 -15.48 -9.97 -11.10
N LYS A 454 -14.42 -10.05 -10.28
CA LYS A 454 -13.44 -8.97 -10.08
C LYS A 454 -12.15 -9.15 -10.89
N MET A 455 -12.12 -10.16 -11.77
CA MET A 455 -10.98 -10.47 -12.63
C MET A 455 -9.67 -10.79 -11.88
N HIS A 456 -9.77 -11.52 -10.76
CA HIS A 456 -8.64 -11.94 -9.92
C HIS A 456 -8.55 -13.46 -9.78
N SER A 457 -7.41 -13.96 -9.30
CA SER A 457 -7.20 -15.38 -9.00
C SER A 457 -7.58 -15.77 -7.57
N THR A 458 -7.98 -17.03 -7.40
CA THR A 458 -7.98 -17.68 -6.07
C THR A 458 -6.62 -18.26 -5.72
N THR A 459 -6.44 -18.67 -4.46
CA THR A 459 -5.20 -19.27 -3.95
C THR A 459 -4.77 -20.53 -4.73
N THR A 460 -5.68 -21.49 -4.95
CA THR A 460 -5.38 -22.70 -5.73
C THR A 460 -5.17 -22.38 -7.22
N GLN A 461 -5.92 -21.43 -7.78
CA GLN A 461 -5.73 -20.98 -9.17
C GLN A 461 -4.31 -20.43 -9.42
N ALA A 462 -3.79 -19.61 -8.52
CA ALA A 462 -2.43 -19.08 -8.58
C ALA A 462 -1.36 -20.18 -8.51
N ILE A 463 -1.56 -21.19 -7.65
CA ILE A 463 -0.68 -22.35 -7.52
C ILE A 463 -0.71 -23.20 -8.80
N ASP A 464 -1.89 -23.42 -9.38
CA ASP A 464 -2.04 -24.20 -10.61
C ASP A 464 -1.39 -23.53 -11.82
N ILE A 465 -1.39 -22.20 -11.90
CA ILE A 465 -0.59 -21.44 -12.88
C ILE A 465 0.92 -21.68 -12.66
N GLY A 466 1.40 -21.67 -11.41
CA GLY A 466 2.79 -21.99 -11.08
C GLY A 466 3.20 -23.41 -11.49
N ARG A 467 2.33 -24.40 -11.24
CA ARG A 467 2.53 -25.80 -11.67
C ARG A 467 2.59 -25.92 -13.20
N GLN A 468 1.67 -25.28 -13.93
CA GLN A 468 1.64 -25.28 -15.40
C GLN A 468 2.88 -24.60 -16.01
N MET A 469 3.32 -23.50 -15.39
CA MET A 469 4.56 -22.77 -15.72
C MET A 469 5.83 -23.59 -15.46
N LYS A 470 5.73 -24.71 -14.73
CA LYS A 470 6.88 -25.44 -14.16
C LYS A 470 7.76 -24.51 -13.31
N ALA A 471 7.14 -23.54 -12.64
CA ALA A 471 7.85 -22.62 -11.78
C ALA A 471 8.44 -23.42 -10.61
N ARG A 472 9.75 -23.28 -10.37
CA ARG A 472 10.45 -24.02 -9.30
C ARG A 472 9.86 -23.67 -7.92
N TYR A 473 9.49 -22.40 -7.73
CA TYR A 473 8.74 -21.92 -6.57
C TYR A 473 7.67 -20.91 -6.99
N THR A 474 6.56 -20.88 -6.24
CA THR A 474 5.49 -19.90 -6.38
C THR A 474 5.27 -19.17 -5.05
N VAL A 475 5.50 -17.86 -5.00
CA VAL A 475 5.21 -17.04 -3.82
C VAL A 475 3.93 -16.24 -4.06
N LEU A 476 2.95 -16.47 -3.19
CA LEU A 476 1.63 -15.84 -3.27
C LEU A 476 1.65 -14.46 -2.61
N THR A 477 1.04 -13.48 -3.26
CA THR A 477 0.96 -12.08 -2.78
C THR A 477 -0.40 -11.47 -3.13
N HIS A 478 -0.55 -10.15 -2.93
CA HIS A 478 -1.72 -9.36 -3.28
C HIS A 478 -3.03 -9.85 -2.62
N PHE A 479 -2.97 -10.21 -1.33
CA PHE A 479 -4.12 -10.79 -0.63
C PHE A 479 -5.21 -9.76 -0.37
N SER A 480 -6.49 -10.16 -0.49
CA SER A 480 -7.60 -9.32 -0.03
C SER A 480 -7.45 -8.99 1.46
N GLN A 481 -7.67 -7.73 1.83
CA GLN A 481 -7.59 -7.26 3.22
C GLN A 481 -8.63 -7.90 4.17
N ARG A 482 -9.55 -8.72 3.65
CA ARG A 482 -10.36 -9.65 4.46
C ARG A 482 -9.50 -10.66 5.24
N TYR A 483 -8.27 -10.93 4.78
CA TYR A 483 -7.34 -11.95 5.27
C TYR A 483 -6.03 -11.33 5.77
N ALA A 484 -6.16 -10.23 6.53
CA ALA A 484 -5.07 -9.28 6.80
C ALA A 484 -3.80 -9.85 7.48
N ARG A 485 -3.83 -11.07 8.04
CA ARG A 485 -2.64 -11.71 8.64
C ARG A 485 -2.13 -12.90 7.81
N LEU A 486 -2.91 -13.97 7.69
CA LEU A 486 -2.53 -15.19 6.97
C LEU A 486 -3.67 -15.61 6.03
N PRO A 487 -3.41 -15.89 4.73
CA PRO A 487 -4.42 -16.48 3.86
C PRO A 487 -4.83 -17.87 4.36
N ARG A 488 -6.03 -18.32 4.02
CA ARG A 488 -6.53 -19.63 4.45
C ARG A 488 -5.79 -20.75 3.72
N LEU A 489 -5.02 -21.54 4.47
CA LEU A 489 -4.28 -22.70 3.95
C LEU A 489 -5.14 -23.95 4.07
N ASN A 490 -5.79 -24.34 2.96
CA ASN A 490 -6.57 -25.57 2.89
C ASN A 490 -5.65 -26.82 2.81
N ALA A 491 -6.23 -28.01 2.97
CA ALA A 491 -5.47 -29.26 2.96
C ALA A 491 -4.72 -29.52 1.64
N HIS A 492 -5.20 -29.00 0.50
CA HIS A 492 -4.51 -29.15 -0.79
C HIS A 492 -3.21 -28.32 -0.81
N ILE A 493 -3.26 -27.07 -0.32
CA ILE A 493 -2.08 -26.20 -0.18
C ILE A 493 -1.08 -26.78 0.83
N LEU A 494 -1.57 -27.28 1.97
CA LEU A 494 -0.73 -27.87 3.02
C LEU A 494 -0.08 -29.20 2.61
N ASN A 495 -0.66 -29.91 1.62
CA ASN A 495 -0.12 -31.13 1.04
C ASN A 495 0.75 -30.88 -0.21
N ASP A 496 0.72 -29.68 -0.80
CA ASP A 496 1.61 -29.25 -1.90
C ASP A 496 2.80 -28.45 -1.34
N ASN A 497 3.45 -29.04 -0.35
CA ASN A 497 4.35 -28.39 0.60
C ASN A 497 5.82 -28.38 0.17
N ASN A 498 6.10 -28.39 -1.14
CA ASN A 498 7.47 -28.41 -1.67
C ASN A 498 7.87 -27.18 -2.49
N SER A 499 6.92 -26.35 -2.95
CA SER A 499 7.22 -25.23 -3.87
C SER A 499 6.44 -23.93 -3.61
N VAL A 500 5.48 -23.88 -2.67
CA VAL A 500 4.61 -22.71 -2.46
C VAL A 500 5.03 -21.91 -1.22
N GLY A 501 5.17 -20.58 -1.36
CA GLY A 501 5.42 -19.63 -0.28
C GLY A 501 4.33 -18.57 -0.15
N ILE A 502 4.30 -17.87 0.99
CA ILE A 502 3.34 -16.79 1.29
C ILE A 502 4.13 -15.51 1.56
N ALA A 503 3.85 -14.45 0.81
CA ALA A 503 4.47 -13.15 1.05
C ALA A 503 3.89 -12.46 2.30
N PHE A 504 4.75 -11.73 3.00
CA PHE A 504 4.38 -10.78 4.04
C PHE A 504 5.05 -9.43 3.76
N ASP A 505 4.43 -8.34 4.20
CA ASP A 505 5.09 -7.03 4.22
C ASP A 505 6.43 -7.12 4.95
N ASN A 506 7.46 -6.50 4.38
CA ASN A 506 8.83 -6.45 4.90
C ASN A 506 9.51 -7.84 5.02
N MET A 507 9.04 -8.83 4.25
CA MET A 507 9.73 -10.09 4.00
C MET A 507 10.82 -9.94 2.94
N GLN A 508 11.96 -10.57 3.15
CA GLN A 508 13.10 -10.68 2.24
C GLN A 508 13.34 -12.17 1.92
N ILE A 509 13.69 -12.52 0.69
CA ILE A 509 14.11 -13.89 0.34
C ILE A 509 15.22 -13.87 -0.71
N THR A 510 16.31 -14.61 -0.50
CA THR A 510 17.22 -14.96 -1.59
C THR A 510 16.63 -16.10 -2.44
N MET A 511 17.17 -16.35 -3.64
CA MET A 511 16.79 -17.55 -4.40
C MET A 511 17.11 -18.86 -3.66
N SER A 512 18.02 -18.82 -2.69
CA SER A 512 18.32 -19.95 -1.82
C SER A 512 17.26 -20.12 -0.72
N ASP A 513 16.62 -19.07 -0.21
CA ASP A 513 15.63 -19.21 0.89
C ASP A 513 14.29 -19.83 0.44
N LEU A 514 14.08 -20.03 -0.87
CA LEU A 514 12.79 -20.43 -1.44
C LEU A 514 12.27 -21.81 -1.00
N ASP A 515 13.16 -22.79 -0.77
CA ASP A 515 12.78 -24.11 -0.22
C ASP A 515 12.48 -24.07 1.29
N LEU A 516 12.86 -23.02 2.00
CA LEU A 516 12.56 -22.85 3.43
C LEU A 516 11.09 -22.46 3.65
N LEU A 517 10.46 -21.81 2.65
CA LEU A 517 9.14 -21.18 2.78
C LEU A 517 7.99 -22.16 3.04
N PRO A 518 7.86 -23.30 2.33
CA PRO A 518 6.77 -24.26 2.57
C PRO A 518 6.81 -24.86 3.98
N HIS A 519 8.01 -24.96 4.57
CA HIS A 519 8.19 -25.49 5.93
C HIS A 519 7.74 -24.52 7.03
N MET A 520 7.48 -23.24 6.71
CA MET A 520 6.97 -22.25 7.66
C MET A 520 5.49 -22.42 8.00
N TYR A 521 4.71 -23.21 7.24
CA TYR A 521 3.25 -23.28 7.41
C TYR A 521 2.81 -23.69 8.82
N ALA A 522 3.41 -24.73 9.41
CA ALA A 522 3.04 -25.19 10.75
C ALA A 522 3.25 -24.12 11.84
N PRO A 523 4.45 -23.49 11.98
CA PRO A 523 4.62 -22.44 12.97
C PRO A 523 3.87 -21.15 12.62
N LEU A 524 3.61 -20.83 11.35
CA LEU A 524 2.76 -19.70 10.94
C LEU A 524 1.28 -19.90 11.34
N GLN A 525 0.72 -21.10 11.12
CA GLN A 525 -0.65 -21.44 11.53
C GLN A 525 -0.83 -21.34 13.04
N LEU A 526 0.18 -21.75 13.83
CA LEU A 526 0.17 -21.59 15.29
C LEU A 526 0.32 -20.11 15.69
N MET A 527 1.26 -19.37 15.09
CA MET A 527 1.46 -17.94 15.34
C MET A 527 0.20 -17.08 15.09
N PHE A 528 -0.63 -17.50 14.14
CA PHE A 528 -1.88 -16.83 13.78
C PHE A 528 -3.13 -17.67 14.07
N ALA A 529 -3.08 -18.60 15.04
CA ALA A 529 -4.13 -19.59 15.29
C ALA A 529 -5.53 -18.97 15.50
N GLU A 530 -5.65 -17.91 16.32
CA GLU A 530 -6.91 -17.19 16.53
C GLU A 530 -7.54 -16.70 15.21
N HIS A 531 -6.71 -16.17 14.30
CA HIS A 531 -7.14 -15.69 13.00
C HIS A 531 -7.50 -16.84 12.06
N CYS A 532 -6.75 -17.94 12.08
CA CYS A 532 -7.08 -19.14 11.31
C CYS A 532 -8.45 -19.70 11.70
N VAL A 533 -8.75 -19.76 13.01
CA VAL A 533 -10.07 -20.18 13.53
C VAL A 533 -11.17 -19.21 13.13
N GLU A 534 -10.94 -17.90 13.25
CA GLU A 534 -11.88 -16.87 12.78
C GLU A 534 -12.20 -17.04 11.29
N MET A 535 -11.18 -17.36 10.48
CA MET A 535 -11.32 -17.55 9.04
C MET A 535 -12.08 -18.82 8.66
N GLU A 536 -11.80 -19.95 9.31
CA GLU A 536 -12.58 -21.19 9.14
C GLU A 536 -14.06 -20.98 9.49
N LEU A 537 -14.35 -20.29 10.60
CA LEU A 537 -15.73 -19.99 11.01
C LEU A 537 -16.46 -19.12 9.98
N LYS A 538 -15.78 -18.11 9.41
CA LYS A 538 -16.31 -17.27 8.32
C LYS A 538 -16.56 -18.08 7.04
N ALA A 539 -15.64 -18.97 6.66
CA ALA A 539 -15.81 -19.85 5.49
C ALA A 539 -17.00 -20.81 5.68
N ALA A 540 -17.08 -21.49 6.82
CA ALA A 540 -18.20 -22.38 7.16
C ALA A 540 -19.55 -21.64 7.30
N HIS A 541 -19.54 -20.34 7.63
CA HIS A 541 -20.76 -19.51 7.57
C HIS A 541 -21.19 -19.23 6.13
N ARG A 542 -20.25 -18.83 5.25
CA ARG A 542 -20.52 -18.60 3.81
C ARG A 542 -21.05 -19.85 3.11
N GLN A 543 -20.45 -21.02 3.37
CA GLN A 543 -20.92 -22.27 2.79
C GLN A 543 -22.38 -22.57 3.16
N ARG A 544 -22.72 -22.49 4.45
CA ARG A 544 -24.11 -22.67 4.92
C ARG A 544 -25.10 -21.66 4.33
N GLN A 545 -24.67 -20.44 3.99
CA GLN A 545 -25.52 -19.49 3.29
C GLN A 545 -25.80 -19.94 1.84
N ARG A 546 -24.79 -20.44 1.13
CA ARG A 546 -24.94 -20.99 -0.22
C ARG A 546 -25.82 -22.23 -0.25
N ASP A 547 -25.59 -23.18 0.66
CA ASP A 547 -26.39 -24.41 0.73
C ASP A 547 -27.88 -24.11 0.94
N ARG A 548 -28.19 -23.07 1.74
CA ARG A 548 -29.55 -22.55 1.93
C ARG A 548 -30.14 -21.88 0.69
N GLN A 549 -29.33 -21.18 -0.10
CA GLN A 549 -29.77 -20.54 -1.36
C GLN A 549 -29.91 -21.55 -2.51
N ALA A 550 -29.13 -22.62 -2.51
CA ALA A 550 -29.16 -23.69 -3.51
C ALA A 550 -30.25 -24.74 -3.24
N SER A 551 -30.82 -24.79 -2.03
CA SER A 551 -31.91 -25.70 -1.69
C SER A 551 -33.24 -25.24 -2.32
N PRO A 552 -33.91 -26.06 -3.16
CA PRO A 552 -35.21 -25.71 -3.70
C PRO A 552 -36.25 -25.63 -2.57
N LEU A 553 -37.15 -24.65 -2.64
CA LEU A 553 -38.36 -24.63 -1.81
C LEU A 553 -39.15 -25.94 -2.04
N PRO A 554 -39.50 -26.71 -0.98
CA PRO A 554 -40.32 -27.90 -1.13
C PRO A 554 -41.65 -27.53 -1.81
N GLY A 555 -41.91 -28.16 -2.95
CA GLY A 555 -43.04 -27.80 -3.80
C GLY A 555 -44.38 -27.91 -3.07
N THR A 556 -45.23 -26.88 -3.20
CA THR A 556 -46.62 -26.91 -2.76
C THR A 556 -47.42 -27.89 -3.61
N HIS A 557 -47.35 -29.18 -3.26
CA HIS A 557 -48.18 -30.22 -3.84
C HIS A 557 -49.63 -30.05 -3.39
N THR A 558 -50.42 -29.30 -4.17
CA THR A 558 -51.88 -29.40 -4.13
C THR A 558 -52.32 -30.67 -4.88
N PRO A 559 -53.01 -31.63 -4.23
CA PRO A 559 -53.44 -32.83 -4.92
C PRO A 559 -54.62 -32.51 -5.85
N LYS A 560 -54.39 -32.56 -7.17
CA LYS A 560 -55.46 -32.47 -8.18
C LYS A 560 -56.45 -33.63 -8.01
N ARG A 561 -57.63 -33.35 -7.47
CA ARG A 561 -58.73 -34.32 -7.41
C ARG A 561 -59.47 -34.33 -8.75
N ALA A 562 -59.24 -35.36 -9.55
CA ALA A 562 -59.92 -35.54 -10.83
C ALA A 562 -61.41 -35.87 -10.63
N ARG A 563 -62.28 -35.25 -11.44
CA ARG A 563 -63.60 -35.78 -11.80
C ARG A 563 -63.87 -35.46 -13.27
N SER A 564 -64.12 -36.51 -14.03
CA SER A 564 -64.57 -36.48 -15.42
C SER A 564 -66.08 -36.24 -15.50
N LEU A 565 -66.55 -35.65 -16.60
CA LEU A 565 -67.47 -36.28 -17.58
C LEU A 565 -68.05 -35.27 -18.61
N SER A 566 -67.96 -35.66 -19.89
CA SER A 566 -68.91 -35.45 -21.01
C SER A 566 -69.77 -34.18 -21.15
N GLY A 567 -69.86 -33.66 -22.38
CA GLY A 567 -71.04 -32.90 -22.84
C GLY A 567 -70.80 -32.08 -24.11
N ASP A 568 -71.62 -32.31 -25.14
CA ASP A 568 -71.50 -31.72 -26.49
C ASP A 568 -72.30 -30.43 -26.70
N SER A 569 -71.96 -29.74 -27.79
CA SER A 569 -72.86 -28.98 -28.70
C SER A 569 -73.45 -27.58 -28.33
N ASP A 570 -73.12 -26.63 -29.20
CA ASP A 570 -74.02 -25.85 -30.08
C ASP A 570 -74.36 -24.34 -29.93
N LEU A 571 -74.28 -23.72 -31.11
CA LEU A 571 -74.87 -22.51 -31.70
C LEU A 571 -75.66 -21.45 -30.88
N SER A 572 -75.09 -20.23 -30.94
CA SER A 572 -75.76 -18.98 -31.35
C SER A 572 -76.83 -18.29 -30.45
N LYS A 573 -76.58 -17.00 -30.12
CA LYS A 573 -77.39 -15.83 -30.58
C LYS A 573 -76.89 -14.49 -30.00
N ARG A 574 -76.88 -13.46 -30.85
CA ARG A 574 -76.90 -12.01 -30.52
C ARG A 574 -78.36 -11.59 -30.13
N PRO A 575 -78.71 -10.34 -29.70
CA PRO A 575 -77.94 -9.08 -29.75
C PRO A 575 -78.01 -8.09 -28.55
N CYS A 576 -77.01 -7.19 -28.53
CA CYS A 576 -77.06 -5.71 -28.37
C CYS A 576 -78.02 -5.01 -27.37
N THR A 577 -77.43 -4.20 -26.48
CA THR A 577 -77.59 -2.72 -26.30
C THR A 577 -76.46 -2.25 -25.35
N GLN A 578 -75.66 -1.21 -25.61
CA GLN A 578 -75.93 0.25 -25.51
C GLN A 578 -76.56 0.64 -24.15
N ASP A 579 -76.09 1.64 -23.39
CA ASP A 579 -75.35 2.84 -23.82
C ASP A 579 -74.51 3.49 -22.70
N ASN A 580 -73.40 4.12 -23.11
CA ASN A 580 -72.81 5.43 -22.73
C ASN A 580 -72.81 6.01 -21.29
N GLY A 581 -71.73 6.74 -20.94
CA GLY A 581 -71.79 7.79 -19.90
C GLY A 581 -70.46 8.19 -19.22
N ASP A 582 -69.53 8.85 -19.94
CA ASP A 582 -68.39 9.55 -19.32
C ASP A 582 -68.83 10.71 -18.41
N THR A 583 -68.11 10.99 -17.31
CA THR A 583 -67.36 12.28 -17.15
C THR A 583 -66.58 12.43 -15.82
N GLN A 584 -65.27 12.60 -15.97
CA GLN A 584 -64.38 13.57 -15.32
C GLN A 584 -64.76 14.40 -14.05
N THR A 585 -63.78 14.44 -13.11
CA THR A 585 -63.18 15.61 -12.39
C THR A 585 -63.35 15.83 -10.87
N LYS A 586 -62.22 16.32 -10.29
CA LYS A 586 -62.02 17.19 -9.10
C LYS A 586 -61.92 16.59 -7.68
N LEU A 587 -60.70 16.73 -7.13
CA LEU A 587 -60.36 17.06 -5.72
C LEU A 587 -60.91 18.47 -5.35
N PRO A 588 -61.02 18.93 -4.07
CA PRO A 588 -60.09 18.64 -2.94
C PRO A 588 -60.66 18.63 -1.48
N GLY A 589 -59.79 18.35 -0.49
CA GLY A 589 -59.64 19.23 0.69
C GLY A 589 -60.14 18.80 2.10
N LEU A 590 -59.19 18.83 3.05
CA LEU A 590 -59.29 19.34 4.45
C LEU A 590 -59.95 18.51 5.59
N ASP A 591 -59.04 17.95 6.42
CA ASP A 591 -58.76 18.30 7.84
C ASP A 591 -59.40 17.64 9.09
N SER A 592 -58.48 17.39 10.04
CA SER A 592 -58.60 17.41 11.52
C SER A 592 -59.21 16.23 12.31
N SER A 593 -58.35 15.53 13.08
CA SER A 593 -58.39 15.50 14.57
C SER A 593 -57.19 14.72 15.15
N ASN A 594 -56.68 15.16 16.31
CA ASN A 594 -55.39 14.73 16.89
C ASN A 594 -55.50 13.58 17.94
N PRO A 595 -54.39 12.88 18.25
CA PRO A 595 -54.36 11.74 19.18
C PRO A 595 -53.83 12.06 20.60
N ILE A 596 -54.18 11.19 21.55
CA ILE A 596 -53.74 11.04 22.96
C ILE A 596 -53.86 9.51 23.20
N GLU A 597 -52.96 8.70 23.80
CA GLU A 597 -51.84 8.87 24.75
C GLU A 597 -50.87 7.65 24.74
N VAL A 598 -49.77 7.69 25.53
CA VAL A 598 -48.93 6.59 26.13
C VAL A 598 -48.60 5.33 25.29
N GLY A 599 -47.37 4.80 25.17
CA GLY A 599 -46.09 5.09 25.83
C GLY A 599 -45.42 3.80 26.38
N SER A 600 -44.24 3.42 25.86
CA SER A 600 -43.33 2.38 26.39
C SER A 600 -42.04 2.34 25.53
N SER A 601 -40.87 2.73 26.07
CA SER A 601 -39.88 1.93 26.80
C SER A 601 -38.85 1.22 25.91
N LYS A 602 -37.60 1.69 26.01
CA LYS A 602 -36.40 1.38 25.22
C LYS A 602 -35.98 -0.11 25.19
N SER A 603 -35.51 -0.55 24.04
CA SER A 603 -34.32 -1.43 23.90
C SER A 603 -33.55 -1.01 22.64
N THR A 604 -32.28 -0.64 22.77
CA THR A 604 -31.47 -0.09 21.68
C THR A 604 -30.43 -1.09 21.18
N ASP A 605 -30.76 -1.81 20.11
CA ASP A 605 -29.76 -2.41 19.22
C ASP A 605 -29.37 -1.38 18.16
N ASN A 606 -28.07 -1.15 17.97
CA ASN A 606 -27.54 -0.17 17.01
C ASN A 606 -26.84 -0.89 15.84
N ASP A 607 -27.64 -1.39 14.90
CA ASP A 607 -27.18 -1.81 13.57
C ASP A 607 -26.87 -0.58 12.71
N ASN A 608 -25.60 -0.30 12.45
CA ASN A 608 -25.19 0.77 11.53
C ASN A 608 -25.29 0.29 10.06
N LYS A 609 -26.48 0.46 9.47
CA LYS A 609 -26.67 0.41 8.01
C LYS A 609 -26.01 1.62 7.35
N PHE A 610 -24.98 1.41 6.53
CA PHE A 610 -24.52 2.44 5.60
C PHE A 610 -25.44 2.53 4.38
N SER A 611 -25.80 3.75 4.02
CA SER A 611 -26.78 4.08 2.98
C SER A 611 -26.18 4.09 1.57
N HIS A 612 -27.00 3.72 0.58
CA HIS A 612 -26.70 3.96 -0.83
C HIS A 612 -26.51 5.46 -1.10
N ILE A 613 -25.37 5.84 -1.66
CA ILE A 613 -25.19 7.14 -2.31
C ILE A 613 -25.41 6.93 -3.82
N GLN A 614 -26.57 7.38 -4.31
CA GLN A 614 -26.85 7.52 -5.73
C GLN A 614 -26.13 8.76 -6.27
N THR A 615 -25.19 8.57 -7.20
CA THR A 615 -24.57 9.67 -7.94
C THR A 615 -25.58 10.28 -8.92
N ARG A 616 -26.06 11.50 -8.61
CA ARG A 616 -26.89 12.28 -9.55
C ARG A 616 -26.02 12.74 -10.72
N LYS A 617 -26.52 12.53 -11.94
CA LYS A 617 -26.04 13.25 -13.13
C LYS A 617 -26.25 14.75 -12.92
N LEU A 618 -25.21 15.55 -13.12
CA LEU A 618 -25.34 16.99 -13.31
C LEU A 618 -25.50 17.27 -14.80
N SER A 619 -26.68 17.76 -15.17
CA SER A 619 -26.96 18.36 -16.47
C SER A 619 -26.68 19.86 -16.42
N THR A 620 -25.92 20.38 -17.38
CA THR A 620 -25.79 21.81 -17.65
C THR A 620 -26.23 22.07 -19.08
N ASP A 621 -27.34 22.79 -19.25
CA ASP A 621 -27.92 23.18 -20.54
C ASP A 621 -27.89 24.70 -20.74
N SER A 622 -28.01 25.14 -22.00
CA SER A 622 -28.05 26.54 -22.51
C SER A 622 -26.73 27.34 -22.41
N ALA A 623 -26.37 28.27 -23.32
CA ALA A 623 -26.83 28.70 -24.66
C ALA A 623 -25.80 29.73 -25.22
N SER A 624 -25.65 30.07 -26.51
CA SER A 624 -26.12 29.52 -27.81
C SER A 624 -25.22 30.10 -28.94
N ASN A 625 -25.67 30.01 -30.21
CA ASN A 625 -25.13 30.67 -31.44
C ASN A 625 -23.84 30.09 -32.05
N SER A 626 -23.65 30.04 -33.38
CA SER A 626 -24.55 29.72 -34.53
C SER A 626 -23.74 29.87 -35.84
N GLU A 627 -23.69 28.82 -36.66
CA GLU A 627 -23.36 28.85 -38.11
C GLU A 627 -21.91 29.31 -38.46
N SER A 628 -21.30 28.96 -39.60
CA SER A 628 -21.79 28.32 -40.84
C SER A 628 -20.72 27.40 -41.50
N ASN A 629 -21.15 26.62 -42.50
CA ASN A 629 -20.31 25.69 -43.29
C ASN A 629 -19.39 26.39 -44.30
N SER A 630 -18.25 25.75 -44.63
CA SER A 630 -17.91 25.41 -46.02
C SER A 630 -16.88 24.27 -46.14
N LYS A 631 -17.06 23.43 -47.17
CA LYS A 631 -16.11 22.40 -47.63
C LYS A 631 -15.15 22.99 -48.69
N LEU A 632 -14.11 22.21 -49.02
CA LEU A 632 -13.38 21.98 -50.30
C LEU A 632 -11.89 21.76 -49.94
N ASP A 633 -11.28 20.60 -50.26
CA ASP A 633 -10.71 20.19 -51.57
C ASP A 633 -9.58 21.15 -52.05
N SER A 634 -8.45 20.74 -52.64
CA SER A 634 -7.72 19.46 -52.74
C SER A 634 -6.36 19.70 -53.44
N ASP A 635 -5.37 18.83 -53.21
CA ASP A 635 -4.22 18.50 -54.09
C ASP A 635 -3.05 19.47 -54.41
N CYS A 636 -1.92 18.81 -54.73
CA CYS A 636 -0.69 19.25 -55.42
C CYS A 636 0.29 20.19 -54.69
N LEU A 637 1.62 20.16 -54.86
CA LEU A 637 2.68 19.22 -55.33
C LEU A 637 3.86 20.12 -55.81
N HIS A 638 5.12 19.71 -55.62
CA HIS A 638 6.35 20.31 -56.18
C HIS A 638 6.70 21.77 -55.72
N ASP A 639 7.95 22.24 -55.69
CA ASP A 639 9.26 21.55 -55.77
C ASP A 639 10.39 22.42 -55.17
N SER A 640 11.35 21.74 -54.53
CA SER A 640 12.83 21.90 -54.62
C SER A 640 13.58 23.20 -54.29
N ASN A 641 14.77 22.99 -53.68
CA ASN A 641 15.96 23.86 -53.60
C ASN A 641 15.78 25.18 -52.79
N GLU A 642 16.84 25.79 -52.20
CA GLU A 642 18.27 25.65 -52.45
C GLU A 642 19.14 25.79 -51.17
N GLN A 643 20.43 25.54 -51.35
CA GLN A 643 21.44 25.08 -50.39
C GLN A 643 22.35 26.25 -49.90
N THR A 644 22.88 26.17 -48.65
CA THR A 644 24.18 26.76 -48.20
C THR A 644 24.36 28.31 -48.21
N ASP A 645 25.28 28.96 -47.46
CA ASP A 645 26.35 28.48 -46.57
C ASP A 645 26.81 29.51 -45.50
N THR A 646 27.55 29.02 -44.49
CA THR A 646 28.59 29.70 -43.68
C THR A 646 28.40 31.12 -43.09
N ASN A 647 28.67 31.25 -41.77
CA ASN A 647 29.98 31.79 -41.34
C ASN A 647 30.28 31.54 -39.85
N THR A 648 31.54 31.19 -39.57
CA THR A 648 32.13 31.03 -38.23
C THR A 648 32.98 32.24 -37.85
N SER A 649 32.89 32.69 -36.60
CA SER A 649 33.92 33.43 -35.85
C SER A 649 33.62 33.33 -34.36
#